data_AF-A0A367GHN6-F1
#
_entry.id   AF-A0A367GHN6-F1
#
_cell.length_a   1.000
_cell.length_b   1.000
_cell.length_c   1.000
_cell.angle_alpha   90.00
_cell.angle_beta   90.00
_cell.angle_gamma   90.00
#
_symmetry.space_group_name_H-M   'P 1'
#
loop_
_entity.id
_entity.type
_entity.pdbx_description
1 polymer ?
#
loop_
_entity_poly.entity_id
_entity_poly.type
_entity_poly.pdbx_seq_one_letter_code
_entity_poly.pdbx_strand_id
1 'polypeptide(L)'
;MNLTLLAQDARSTTVGWQPVPGAACYALEWSDRMSDTVRFRTAGQTRDCRFRFVRSTHIPYYLRLRALDEAGSTLELSPVLTTPLARVLYPQLEALDRGLVAVATSAGVFLSWRLLRSEVDGYSATGLTGADFVVYKNGVRLADVTDSTNYLDPDGTAGDLYAVAPVYAGHKGTACNPVSVWADGYYDLPLHRPEGGVTPDGKPFVYHANDMSVGDVDGDGQMEFFVKWDPDNSQDVSIKGYTGRCLIDCCKLDGTLLWRLDMGPNIRAGAHYTQFMVYDFDGDGRAEMAVKTAPGTRMTRYAPDGTVLWQRYITMPRSDLEAGYSHSDNYVCSAEDYRLHLADVFAGWRDHPEVRSGRWPDTLEACFGIPQRYDYPLSRQDAEAMADYFIREYAPSRSERNHLEKFEGFIYSGPEYLTMFGGDGRELETIPFKFGRVDDGLLWGDYALPRIEPCNRVDRFNSGVAYLDGEHPSLIVCRGYYTRATLVAYDFRDGHFSERWSVDSGFVPMDNPFRDAGCHLARGSDPVFGALAGQGNHSISTGDVDGDGCMEIVCGAAVIDHDGSLLYSSEGTLPDGTPAKFGHGDAMHLADIDPDSPGLDLFNVFEGAENAPYGWALRDAETGAVRFGEYAEEDLGRCMIGKIDPATRGLQVWVKEVYDCRGNRLPLETPGTNMKIYWAGDLSTQVTDGRDYLHGPKCGAVNDLTHGTMLMPSGTATNNGTKGNPCLVADIFGDFREELLLRLEDDSAIRIYTSTDLTHHKLFTLLHDPQYRCGVAWQNNCYNQPGYPSFYYASDMDFANVLPQLRARPTVYLAADSTVQSYTEAEAPQTGWGQQLWRCLRGANLCRVDTRPGCPFPQERRYHLPDLTIDNCAMAGRSSRSFREEGRLADIEASLRPGDYLVVQFGHNDAYREKAERYVAPEAFGASLQPYLDAARRHGATCIFVSPVAMRIFDENGVCHPSFPEYREAMARFARQAGAVWLDLGAATAAAVTATGAEHAKSLYLWHGDKHDDAHLQQAGALRFARAFARLVLQSTDPRLDVLKAAFEEE
;
A
#
# COMPACT_ATOMS: atom_id res chain seq x y z
N MET A 1 -38.64 -3.21 -9.99
CA MET A 1 -37.92 -2.14 -9.29
C MET A 1 -36.58 -1.93 -9.97
N ASN A 2 -36.31 -0.74 -10.49
CA ASN A 2 -35.03 -0.42 -11.13
C ASN A 2 -34.25 0.58 -10.27
N LEU A 3 -33.05 0.17 -9.86
CA LEU A 3 -32.09 1.02 -9.17
C LEU A 3 -31.33 1.85 -10.21
N THR A 4 -31.26 3.17 -10.01
CA THR A 4 -30.62 4.10 -10.95
C THR A 4 -29.62 4.99 -10.25
N LEU A 5 -28.47 5.25 -10.90
CA LEU A 5 -27.49 6.23 -10.45
C LEU A 5 -28.07 7.64 -10.61
N LEU A 6 -28.09 8.43 -9.53
CA LEU A 6 -28.55 9.82 -9.53
C LEU A 6 -27.40 10.81 -9.56
N ALA A 7 -26.35 10.56 -8.78
CA ALA A 7 -25.15 11.39 -8.69
C ALA A 7 -23.98 10.57 -8.13
N GLN A 8 -22.75 10.99 -8.45
CA GLN A 8 -21.53 10.40 -7.90
C GLN A 8 -20.46 11.49 -7.78
N ASP A 9 -19.67 11.41 -6.71
CA ASP A 9 -18.47 12.21 -6.47
C ASP A 9 -17.33 11.28 -6.02
N ALA A 10 -16.17 11.84 -5.68
CA ALA A 10 -14.99 11.06 -5.30
C ALA A 10 -15.18 10.18 -4.04
N ARG A 11 -16.19 10.48 -3.19
CA ARG A 11 -16.38 9.84 -1.87
C ARG A 11 -17.74 9.18 -1.71
N SER A 12 -18.65 9.30 -2.67
CA SER A 12 -19.99 8.76 -2.54
C SER A 12 -20.73 8.57 -3.85
N THR A 13 -21.65 7.60 -3.82
CA THR A 13 -22.59 7.30 -4.90
C THR A 13 -24.01 7.46 -4.38
N THR A 14 -24.83 8.29 -5.03
CA THR A 14 -26.25 8.44 -4.72
C THR A 14 -27.10 7.70 -5.73
N VAL A 15 -27.95 6.80 -5.24
CA VAL A 15 -28.86 5.98 -6.06
C VAL A 15 -30.32 6.27 -5.71
N GLY A 16 -31.22 6.02 -6.65
CA GLY A 16 -32.66 6.20 -6.50
C GLY A 16 -33.46 5.13 -7.21
N TRP A 17 -34.73 5.00 -6.85
CA TRP A 17 -35.65 4.00 -7.41
C TRP A 17 -37.10 4.50 -7.33
N GLN A 18 -38.02 3.75 -7.96
CA GLN A 18 -39.45 3.99 -7.82
C GLN A 18 -40.02 3.22 -6.62
N PRO A 19 -41.00 3.78 -5.89
CA PRO A 19 -41.62 3.09 -4.75
C PRO A 19 -42.20 1.72 -5.13
N VAL A 20 -41.98 0.72 -4.29
CA VAL A 20 -42.58 -0.62 -4.42
C VAL A 20 -43.86 -0.69 -3.57
N PRO A 21 -45.03 -1.04 -4.15
CA PRO A 21 -46.27 -1.18 -3.38
C PRO A 21 -46.12 -2.18 -2.22
N GLY A 22 -46.51 -1.77 -1.02
CA GLY A 22 -46.44 -2.59 0.19
C GLY A 22 -45.08 -2.56 0.91
N ALA A 23 -44.05 -1.92 0.35
CA ALA A 23 -42.77 -1.77 1.02
C ALA A 23 -42.84 -0.76 2.17
N ALA A 24 -42.40 -1.18 3.36
CA ALA A 24 -42.26 -0.35 4.55
C ALA A 24 -40.89 0.34 4.62
N CYS A 25 -39.84 -0.30 4.10
CA CYS A 25 -38.50 0.27 3.93
C CYS A 25 -37.72 -0.44 2.81
N TYR A 26 -36.52 0.04 2.54
CA TYR A 26 -35.59 -0.52 1.56
C TYR A 26 -34.21 -0.70 2.18
N ALA A 27 -33.54 -1.81 1.86
CA ALA A 27 -32.16 -2.08 2.25
C ALA A 27 -31.25 -2.01 1.03
N LEU A 28 -30.28 -1.09 1.03
CA LEU A 28 -29.25 -1.06 -0.01
C LEU A 28 -28.16 -2.07 0.36
N GLU A 29 -27.83 -2.94 -0.58
CA GLU A 29 -26.76 -3.92 -0.44
C GLU A 29 -25.67 -3.67 -1.47
N TRP A 30 -24.44 -3.99 -1.13
CA TRP A 30 -23.26 -3.69 -1.93
C TRP A 30 -22.21 -4.80 -1.90
N SER A 31 -21.36 -4.81 -2.91
CA SER A 31 -20.07 -5.51 -2.94
C SER A 31 -19.06 -4.69 -3.76
N ASP A 32 -17.78 -4.81 -3.41
CA ASP A 32 -16.60 -4.31 -4.12
C ASP A 32 -16.17 -5.22 -5.29
N ARG A 33 -16.78 -6.40 -5.40
CA ARG A 33 -16.49 -7.43 -6.41
C ARG A 33 -17.77 -8.09 -6.89
N MET A 34 -17.68 -8.86 -7.97
CA MET A 34 -18.85 -9.55 -8.53
C MET A 34 -18.50 -10.96 -8.97
N SER A 35 -19.26 -11.92 -8.46
CA SER A 35 -19.31 -13.31 -8.92
C SER A 35 -20.66 -13.93 -8.53
N ASP A 36 -20.91 -15.15 -8.99
CA ASP A 36 -22.11 -15.91 -8.60
C ASP A 36 -22.10 -16.36 -7.11
N THR A 37 -20.93 -16.38 -6.46
CA THR A 37 -20.75 -16.82 -5.07
C THR A 37 -20.68 -15.66 -4.07
N VAL A 38 -20.39 -14.45 -4.55
CA VAL A 38 -20.21 -13.25 -3.73
C VAL A 38 -21.48 -12.86 -2.99
N ARG A 39 -21.33 -12.62 -1.70
CA ARG A 39 -22.37 -12.08 -0.82
C ARG A 39 -22.35 -10.56 -0.86
N PHE A 40 -23.52 -9.96 -0.70
CA PHE A 40 -23.66 -8.51 -0.61
C PHE A 40 -23.82 -8.12 0.86
N ARG A 41 -23.11 -7.06 1.28
CA ARG A 41 -23.23 -6.45 2.61
C ARG A 41 -24.31 -5.38 2.59
N THR A 42 -25.11 -5.28 3.66
CA THR A 42 -26.10 -4.20 3.76
C THR A 42 -25.40 -2.90 4.14
N ALA A 43 -25.48 -1.87 3.28
CA ALA A 43 -24.97 -0.52 3.57
C ALA A 43 -25.86 0.22 4.58
N GLY A 44 -27.17 -0.04 4.54
CA GLY A 44 -28.13 0.57 5.43
C GLY A 44 -29.57 0.40 4.94
N GLN A 45 -30.52 0.87 5.74
CA GLN A 45 -31.94 0.89 5.41
C GLN A 45 -32.50 2.30 5.36
N THR A 46 -33.48 2.53 4.49
CA THR A 46 -34.16 3.84 4.34
C THR A 46 -35.64 3.65 4.02
N ARG A 47 -36.46 4.64 4.39
CA ARG A 47 -37.87 4.75 3.94
C ARG A 47 -38.01 5.64 2.71
N ASP A 48 -36.98 6.42 2.38
CA ASP A 48 -36.93 7.22 1.18
C ASP A 48 -36.68 6.34 -0.05
N CYS A 49 -36.98 6.84 -1.24
CA CYS A 49 -36.65 6.18 -2.50
C CYS A 49 -35.29 6.63 -3.07
N ARG A 50 -34.36 6.97 -2.18
CA ARG A 50 -32.98 7.38 -2.47
C ARG A 50 -32.04 6.96 -1.34
N PHE A 51 -30.79 6.67 -1.67
CA PHE A 51 -29.75 6.33 -0.70
C PHE A 51 -28.39 6.91 -1.13
N ARG A 52 -27.63 7.46 -0.17
CA ARG A 52 -26.24 7.90 -0.39
C ARG A 52 -25.31 6.85 0.18
N PHE A 53 -24.63 6.12 -0.69
CA PHE A 53 -23.59 5.14 -0.35
C PHE A 53 -22.25 5.87 -0.27
N VAL A 54 -21.62 5.85 0.91
CA VAL A 54 -20.37 6.59 1.18
C VAL A 54 -19.22 5.59 1.14
N ARG A 55 -18.47 5.60 0.05
CA ARG A 55 -17.21 4.90 -0.21
C ARG A 55 -16.50 5.58 -1.36
N SER A 56 -15.18 5.43 -1.44
CA SER A 56 -14.38 6.05 -2.49
C SER A 56 -14.66 5.44 -3.84
N THR A 57 -14.85 6.28 -4.85
CA THR A 57 -15.33 5.86 -6.18
C THR A 57 -14.19 5.58 -7.16
N HIS A 58 -13.05 5.13 -6.60
CA HIS A 58 -11.85 4.74 -7.34
C HIS A 58 -11.92 3.30 -7.88
N ILE A 59 -12.84 2.49 -7.36
CA ILE A 59 -13.24 1.19 -7.90
C ILE A 59 -14.75 1.16 -8.21
N PRO A 60 -15.21 0.28 -9.10
CA PRO A 60 -16.63 0.05 -9.27
C PRO A 60 -17.23 -0.77 -8.12
N TYR A 61 -18.37 -0.34 -7.61
CA TYR A 61 -19.20 -1.10 -6.69
C TYR A 61 -20.39 -1.73 -7.40
N TYR A 62 -20.86 -2.84 -6.87
CA TYR A 62 -22.04 -3.56 -7.31
C TYR A 62 -23.14 -3.33 -6.28
N LEU A 63 -24.18 -2.60 -6.66
CA LEU A 63 -25.26 -2.21 -5.77
C LEU A 63 -26.56 -2.92 -6.13
N ARG A 64 -27.30 -3.38 -5.15
CA ARG A 64 -28.67 -3.88 -5.34
C ARG A 64 -29.55 -3.46 -4.16
N LEU A 65 -30.85 -3.53 -4.35
CA LEU A 65 -31.82 -3.03 -3.39
C LEU A 65 -32.86 -4.10 -3.06
N ARG A 66 -33.11 -4.32 -1.78
CA ARG A 66 -34.25 -5.11 -1.29
C ARG A 66 -35.37 -4.18 -0.82
N ALA A 67 -36.57 -4.35 -1.35
CA ALA A 67 -37.78 -3.77 -0.80
C ALA A 67 -38.32 -4.69 0.29
N LEU A 68 -38.56 -4.16 1.48
CA LEU A 68 -38.95 -4.93 2.66
C LEU A 68 -40.37 -4.53 3.11
N ASP A 69 -41.19 -5.51 3.49
CA ASP A 69 -42.49 -5.27 4.13
C ASP A 69 -42.36 -4.89 5.63
N GLU A 70 -43.48 -4.68 6.32
CA GLU A 70 -43.48 -4.36 7.76
C GLU A 70 -42.88 -5.47 8.64
N ALA A 71 -42.86 -6.72 8.16
CA ALA A 71 -42.27 -7.86 8.86
C ALA A 71 -40.77 -8.04 8.53
N GLY A 72 -40.20 -7.22 7.65
CA GLY A 72 -38.82 -7.31 7.19
C GLY A 72 -38.60 -8.37 6.10
N SER A 73 -39.66 -8.94 5.54
CA SER A 73 -39.57 -9.91 4.43
C SER A 73 -39.31 -9.19 3.11
N THR A 74 -38.50 -9.80 2.25
CA THR A 74 -38.19 -9.23 0.93
C THR A 74 -39.40 -9.38 -0.01
N LEU A 75 -39.97 -8.25 -0.43
CA LEU A 75 -41.04 -8.18 -1.43
C LEU A 75 -40.47 -8.24 -2.85
N GLU A 76 -39.38 -7.53 -3.09
CA GLU A 76 -38.74 -7.42 -4.39
C GLU A 76 -37.24 -7.16 -4.24
N LEU A 77 -36.44 -7.70 -5.17
CA LEU A 77 -34.99 -7.46 -5.27
C LEU A 77 -34.70 -6.80 -6.63
N SER A 78 -33.94 -5.71 -6.64
CA SER A 78 -33.53 -5.08 -7.91
C SER A 78 -32.45 -5.90 -8.63
N PRO A 79 -32.29 -5.74 -9.94
CA PRO A 79 -31.04 -6.07 -10.62
C PRO A 79 -29.84 -5.35 -9.97
N VAL A 80 -28.64 -5.87 -10.20
CA VAL A 80 -27.38 -5.24 -9.77
C VAL A 80 -27.07 -4.06 -10.68
N LEU A 81 -26.76 -2.92 -10.07
CA LEU A 81 -26.23 -1.71 -10.68
C LEU A 81 -24.72 -1.67 -10.44
N THR A 82 -23.91 -1.64 -11.51
CA THR A 82 -22.47 -1.36 -11.42
C THR A 82 -22.24 0.14 -11.44
N THR A 83 -21.49 0.68 -10.48
CA THR A 83 -21.14 2.10 -10.44
C THR A 83 -19.99 2.41 -11.39
N PRO A 84 -19.98 3.57 -12.05
CA PRO A 84 -18.79 4.03 -12.77
C PRO A 84 -17.71 4.51 -11.78
N LEU A 85 -16.53 4.79 -12.33
CA LEU A 85 -15.46 5.50 -11.61
C LEU A 85 -15.79 7.00 -11.54
N ALA A 86 -15.49 7.62 -10.40
CA ALA A 86 -15.52 9.08 -10.24
C ALA A 86 -14.29 9.64 -9.50
N ARG A 87 -13.37 8.77 -9.07
CA ARG A 87 -12.02 9.09 -8.59
C ARG A 87 -11.03 8.19 -9.32
N VAL A 88 -9.80 8.66 -9.49
CA VAL A 88 -8.65 7.83 -9.90
C VAL A 88 -7.58 8.07 -8.86
N LEU A 89 -6.92 7.00 -8.41
CA LEU A 89 -5.79 7.06 -7.49
C LEU A 89 -4.52 6.69 -8.24
N TYR A 90 -3.47 7.50 -8.06
CA TYR A 90 -2.13 7.19 -8.52
C TYR A 90 -1.22 7.03 -7.32
N PRO A 91 -1.24 5.86 -6.66
CA PRO A 91 -0.26 5.59 -5.63
C PRO A 91 1.15 5.79 -6.19
N GLN A 92 1.98 6.51 -5.45
CA GLN A 92 3.41 6.58 -5.67
C GLN A 92 3.97 5.16 -5.59
N LEU A 93 4.67 4.73 -6.64
CA LEU A 93 5.29 3.41 -6.73
C LEU A 93 6.76 3.60 -7.11
N GLU A 94 7.61 2.68 -6.66
CA GLU A 94 9.03 2.67 -7.03
C GLU A 94 9.18 2.45 -8.55
N ALA A 95 10.14 3.13 -9.17
CA ALA A 95 10.43 3.02 -10.59
C ALA A 95 11.32 1.81 -10.87
N LEU A 96 10.75 0.61 -10.76
CA LEU A 96 11.51 -0.64 -10.83
C LEU A 96 12.03 -0.99 -12.23
N ASP A 97 13.23 -1.56 -12.26
CA ASP A 97 13.79 -2.19 -13.45
C ASP A 97 13.10 -3.52 -13.75
N ARG A 98 13.59 -4.24 -14.78
CA ARG A 98 12.97 -5.51 -15.18
C ARG A 98 13.13 -6.62 -14.14
N GLY A 99 14.04 -6.50 -13.17
CA GLY A 99 14.32 -7.52 -12.17
C GLY A 99 14.65 -8.89 -12.78
N LEU A 100 15.28 -8.93 -13.96
CA LEU A 100 15.53 -10.19 -14.64
C LEU A 100 16.51 -11.05 -13.82
N VAL A 101 16.11 -12.29 -13.55
CA VAL A 101 16.98 -13.30 -12.93
C VAL A 101 17.09 -14.51 -13.85
N ALA A 102 18.27 -15.15 -13.83
CA ALA A 102 18.55 -16.38 -14.55
C ALA A 102 19.18 -17.40 -13.60
N VAL A 103 18.59 -18.60 -13.49
CA VAL A 103 18.97 -19.60 -12.49
C VAL A 103 19.20 -20.95 -13.16
N ALA A 104 20.33 -21.59 -12.87
CA ALA A 104 20.59 -22.94 -13.35
C ALA A 104 19.69 -23.96 -12.64
N THR A 105 19.11 -24.86 -13.42
CA THR A 105 18.29 -25.98 -12.93
C THR A 105 18.76 -27.29 -13.56
N SER A 106 18.22 -28.42 -13.10
CA SER A 106 18.46 -29.71 -13.76
C SER A 106 17.86 -29.82 -15.16
N ALA A 107 16.92 -28.93 -15.52
CA ALA A 107 16.20 -28.93 -16.78
C ALA A 107 16.67 -27.85 -17.78
N GLY A 108 17.67 -27.04 -17.43
CA GLY A 108 18.14 -25.89 -18.21
C GLY A 108 18.30 -24.64 -17.36
N VAL A 109 18.22 -23.46 -17.99
CA VAL A 109 18.25 -22.17 -17.29
C VAL A 109 16.83 -21.61 -17.18
N PHE A 110 16.35 -21.47 -15.95
CA PHE A 110 15.11 -20.80 -15.64
C PHE A 110 15.32 -19.28 -15.62
N LEU A 111 14.39 -18.54 -16.22
CA LEU A 111 14.38 -17.08 -16.28
C LEU A 111 13.06 -16.58 -15.70
N SER A 112 13.09 -15.52 -14.91
CA SER A 112 11.89 -14.77 -14.52
C SER A 112 12.18 -13.28 -14.48
N TRP A 113 11.14 -12.46 -14.67
CA TRP A 113 11.23 -11.01 -14.67
C TRP A 113 9.90 -10.36 -14.28
N ARG A 114 9.95 -9.08 -13.92
CA ARG A 114 8.76 -8.37 -13.43
C ARG A 114 7.83 -8.05 -14.58
N LEU A 115 6.53 -8.15 -14.36
CA LEU A 115 5.55 -7.31 -15.06
C LEU A 115 5.34 -6.06 -14.20
N LEU A 116 5.50 -4.86 -14.76
CA LEU A 116 5.24 -3.64 -13.99
C LEU A 116 3.74 -3.34 -14.03
N ARG A 117 3.17 -2.81 -12.93
CA ARG A 117 1.75 -2.42 -12.89
C ARG A 117 1.35 -1.44 -14.01
N SER A 118 2.25 -0.54 -14.37
CA SER A 118 2.06 0.40 -15.48
C SER A 118 1.95 -0.28 -16.84
N GLU A 119 2.37 -1.54 -16.97
CA GLU A 119 2.31 -2.34 -18.20
C GLU A 119 1.04 -3.19 -18.31
N VAL A 120 0.17 -3.15 -17.30
CA VAL A 120 -1.10 -3.89 -17.26
C VAL A 120 -2.20 -3.10 -17.93
N ASP A 121 -3.02 -3.76 -18.75
CA ASP A 121 -4.13 -3.12 -19.47
C ASP A 121 -5.44 -3.94 -19.49
N GLY A 122 -5.45 -5.08 -18.81
CA GLY A 122 -6.58 -6.01 -18.78
C GLY A 122 -6.28 -7.27 -17.97
N TYR A 123 -7.15 -8.26 -18.14
CA TYR A 123 -7.06 -9.56 -17.48
C TYR A 123 -7.65 -10.66 -18.37
N SER A 124 -7.34 -11.90 -18.01
CA SER A 124 -7.78 -13.15 -18.64
C SER A 124 -8.12 -14.18 -17.57
N ALA A 125 -8.50 -15.39 -17.98
CA ALA A 125 -8.79 -16.48 -17.04
C ALA A 125 -7.55 -16.96 -16.25
N THR A 126 -6.33 -16.71 -16.75
CA THR A 126 -5.09 -17.23 -16.16
C THR A 126 -4.13 -16.14 -15.68
N GLY A 127 -4.43 -14.86 -15.88
CA GLY A 127 -3.48 -13.79 -15.62
C GLY A 127 -3.97 -12.40 -16.01
N LEU A 128 -3.25 -11.38 -15.57
CA LEU A 128 -3.32 -10.03 -16.12
C LEU A 128 -2.79 -10.01 -17.57
N THR A 129 -3.34 -9.11 -18.38
CA THR A 129 -2.82 -8.83 -19.74
C THR A 129 -2.06 -7.52 -19.77
N GLY A 130 -1.21 -7.35 -20.78
CA GLY A 130 -0.37 -6.16 -20.89
C GLY A 130 0.76 -6.36 -21.88
N ALA A 131 1.95 -5.88 -21.50
CA ALA A 131 3.17 -6.09 -22.26
C ALA A 131 3.48 -7.58 -22.49
N ASP A 132 3.84 -7.93 -23.73
CA ASP A 132 4.48 -9.21 -24.07
C ASP A 132 6.00 -9.06 -23.94
N PHE A 133 6.76 -10.14 -24.10
CA PHE A 133 8.21 -10.12 -23.88
C PHE A 133 8.98 -10.91 -24.92
N VAL A 134 10.16 -10.39 -25.30
CA VAL A 134 11.15 -11.13 -26.10
C VAL A 134 12.36 -11.43 -25.23
N VAL A 135 12.70 -12.70 -25.12
CA VAL A 135 13.88 -13.20 -24.42
C VAL A 135 15.07 -13.25 -25.38
N TYR A 136 16.23 -12.82 -24.92
CA TYR A 136 17.51 -12.88 -25.62
C TYR A 136 18.49 -13.76 -24.85
N LYS A 137 19.23 -14.60 -25.57
CA LYS A 137 20.38 -15.36 -25.09
C LYS A 137 21.62 -14.89 -25.84
N ASN A 138 22.63 -14.41 -25.13
CA ASN A 138 23.89 -13.90 -25.70
C ASN A 138 23.66 -12.87 -26.84
N GLY A 139 22.66 -12.00 -26.67
CA GLY A 139 22.27 -10.97 -27.65
C GLY A 139 21.44 -11.48 -28.84
N VAL A 140 21.16 -12.78 -28.93
CA VAL A 140 20.32 -13.39 -29.97
C VAL A 140 18.92 -13.65 -29.44
N ARG A 141 17.89 -13.31 -30.21
CA ARG A 141 16.49 -13.59 -29.85
C ARG A 141 16.29 -15.10 -29.66
N LEU A 142 15.75 -15.48 -28.51
CA LEU A 142 15.52 -16.86 -28.09
C LEU A 142 14.04 -17.24 -28.17
N ALA A 143 13.15 -16.44 -27.54
CA ALA A 143 11.72 -16.75 -27.44
C ALA A 143 10.86 -15.49 -27.32
N ASP A 144 9.56 -15.64 -27.60
CA ASP A 144 8.51 -14.67 -27.26
C ASP A 144 7.62 -15.27 -26.16
N VAL A 145 7.31 -14.47 -25.13
CA VAL A 145 6.50 -14.89 -23.98
C VAL A 145 5.36 -13.90 -23.79
N THR A 146 4.12 -14.40 -23.79
CA THR A 146 2.90 -13.57 -23.78
C THR A 146 2.02 -13.82 -22.56
N ASP A 147 2.06 -15.03 -22.01
CA ASP A 147 1.15 -15.57 -20.99
C ASP A 147 1.75 -15.63 -19.58
N SER A 148 3.05 -15.40 -19.41
CA SER A 148 3.73 -15.31 -18.12
C SER A 148 4.83 -14.26 -18.15
N THR A 149 5.63 -14.19 -17.08
CA THR A 149 6.91 -13.47 -17.06
C THR A 149 8.06 -14.36 -16.60
N ASN A 150 8.03 -15.61 -17.06
CA ASN A 150 9.11 -16.57 -16.90
C ASN A 150 9.33 -17.40 -18.16
N TYR A 151 10.47 -18.09 -18.23
CA TYR A 151 10.83 -18.94 -19.34
C TYR A 151 11.88 -19.97 -18.92
N LEU A 152 11.83 -21.17 -19.49
CA LEU A 152 12.89 -22.18 -19.31
C LEU A 152 13.64 -22.36 -20.64
N ASP A 153 14.94 -22.06 -20.66
CA ASP A 153 15.84 -22.42 -21.75
C ASP A 153 16.45 -23.81 -21.49
N PRO A 154 15.96 -24.89 -22.13
CA PRO A 154 16.49 -26.24 -21.90
C PRO A 154 17.94 -26.42 -22.39
N ASP A 155 18.40 -25.56 -23.31
CA ASP A 155 19.76 -25.57 -23.86
C ASP A 155 20.66 -24.53 -23.17
N GLY A 156 20.17 -23.90 -22.10
CA GLY A 156 20.89 -22.90 -21.31
C GLY A 156 22.03 -23.49 -20.50
N THR A 157 23.11 -22.72 -20.34
CA THR A 157 24.29 -23.08 -19.54
C THR A 157 24.67 -21.95 -18.59
N ALA A 158 25.46 -22.26 -17.57
CA ALA A 158 25.93 -21.27 -16.58
C ALA A 158 26.78 -20.13 -17.17
N GLY A 159 27.31 -20.29 -18.39
CA GLY A 159 28.10 -19.26 -19.08
C GLY A 159 27.29 -18.32 -19.97
N ASP A 160 25.98 -18.53 -20.10
CA ASP A 160 25.12 -17.71 -20.94
C ASP A 160 24.71 -16.40 -20.24
N LEU A 161 24.39 -15.39 -21.05
CA LEU A 161 23.81 -14.12 -20.60
C LEU A 161 22.41 -13.96 -21.17
N TYR A 162 21.47 -13.50 -20.33
CA TYR A 162 20.07 -13.31 -20.71
C TYR A 162 19.61 -11.88 -20.57
N ALA A 163 18.79 -11.42 -21.50
CA ALA A 163 18.12 -10.12 -21.44
C ALA A 163 16.67 -10.25 -21.91
N VAL A 164 15.79 -9.35 -21.46
CA VAL A 164 14.37 -9.33 -21.82
C VAL A 164 13.99 -7.94 -22.33
N ALA A 165 13.25 -7.88 -23.44
CA ALA A 165 12.67 -6.65 -23.95
C ALA A 165 11.14 -6.74 -23.90
N PRO A 166 10.45 -5.73 -23.34
CA PRO A 166 9.00 -5.68 -23.43
C PRO A 166 8.55 -5.40 -24.87
N VAL A 167 7.34 -5.84 -25.20
CA VAL A 167 6.66 -5.58 -26.47
C VAL A 167 5.30 -5.00 -26.14
N TYR A 168 5.10 -3.73 -26.47
CA TYR A 168 3.88 -3.00 -26.19
C TYR A 168 3.08 -2.86 -27.47
N ALA A 169 1.90 -3.49 -27.54
CA ALA A 169 1.06 -3.46 -28.74
C ALA A 169 1.80 -3.84 -30.04
N GLY A 170 2.73 -4.80 -29.97
CA GLY A 170 3.58 -5.21 -31.10
C GLY A 170 4.83 -4.35 -31.34
N HIS A 171 5.01 -3.24 -30.61
CA HIS A 171 6.20 -2.42 -30.65
C HIS A 171 7.21 -2.87 -29.59
N LYS A 172 8.37 -3.34 -30.05
CA LYS A 172 9.47 -3.76 -29.17
C LYS A 172 10.09 -2.55 -28.46
N GLY A 173 10.14 -2.59 -27.13
CA GLY A 173 10.87 -1.67 -26.27
C GLY A 173 12.36 -2.01 -26.13
N THR A 174 13.05 -1.29 -25.24
CA THR A 174 14.47 -1.51 -24.95
C THR A 174 14.67 -2.76 -24.11
N ALA A 175 15.64 -3.60 -24.47
CA ALA A 175 16.03 -4.74 -23.66
C ALA A 175 16.70 -4.29 -22.36
N CYS A 176 16.44 -4.97 -21.25
CA CYS A 176 17.19 -4.76 -20.02
C CYS A 176 18.67 -5.13 -20.18
N ASN A 177 19.50 -4.73 -19.23
CA ASN A 177 20.90 -5.17 -19.18
C ASN A 177 20.96 -6.71 -19.06
N PRO A 178 21.91 -7.37 -19.74
CA PRO A 178 22.06 -8.81 -19.63
C PRO A 178 22.48 -9.24 -18.23
N VAL A 179 21.90 -10.32 -17.72
CA VAL A 179 22.26 -10.93 -16.44
C VAL A 179 22.94 -12.28 -16.64
N SER A 180 23.84 -12.63 -15.72
CA SER A 180 24.50 -13.93 -15.66
C SER A 180 23.66 -14.96 -14.91
N VAL A 181 23.84 -16.23 -15.26
CA VAL A 181 23.16 -17.35 -14.61
C VAL A 181 23.72 -17.63 -13.22
N TRP A 182 22.85 -17.80 -12.24
CA TRP A 182 23.18 -18.31 -10.90
C TRP A 182 23.42 -19.82 -10.98
N ALA A 183 24.68 -20.21 -10.98
CA ALA A 183 25.09 -21.59 -11.23
C ALA A 183 24.66 -22.58 -10.13
N ASP A 184 24.57 -22.12 -8.87
CA ASP A 184 24.29 -22.95 -7.70
C ASP A 184 22.79 -23.02 -7.36
N GLY A 185 21.93 -22.35 -8.14
CA GLY A 185 20.48 -22.27 -7.88
C GLY A 185 20.06 -21.17 -6.90
N TYR A 186 21.02 -20.43 -6.35
CA TYR A 186 20.83 -19.30 -5.44
C TYR A 186 21.91 -18.24 -5.69
N TYR A 187 21.75 -17.07 -5.09
CA TYR A 187 22.75 -16.00 -5.07
C TYR A 187 23.19 -15.71 -3.64
N ASP A 188 24.51 -15.64 -3.41
CA ASP A 188 25.05 -15.23 -2.12
C ASP A 188 25.47 -13.75 -2.20
N LEU A 189 24.64 -12.86 -1.63
CA LEU A 189 24.94 -11.43 -1.46
C LEU A 189 26.06 -11.28 -0.41
N PRO A 190 27.29 -10.90 -0.80
CA PRO A 190 28.40 -10.81 0.14
C PRO A 190 28.16 -9.72 1.19
N LEU A 191 28.45 -10.03 2.44
CA LEU A 191 28.34 -9.11 3.57
C LEU A 191 29.70 -8.73 4.16
N HIS A 192 29.77 -7.51 4.70
CA HIS A 192 30.95 -7.02 5.44
C HIS A 192 30.72 -7.18 6.94
N ARG A 193 30.85 -8.41 7.46
CA ARG A 193 30.58 -8.71 8.87
C ARG A 193 31.29 -7.75 9.82
N PRO A 194 30.58 -7.04 10.72
CA PRO A 194 31.18 -6.20 11.74
C PRO A 194 32.02 -7.02 12.72
N GLU A 195 33.10 -6.44 13.22
CA GLU A 195 33.86 -7.02 14.34
C GLU A 195 33.00 -7.07 15.61
N GLY A 196 33.10 -8.18 16.35
CA GLY A 196 32.49 -8.31 17.67
C GLY A 196 33.14 -7.40 18.71
N GLY A 197 32.68 -7.49 19.95
CA GLY A 197 33.15 -6.63 21.03
C GLY A 197 33.05 -7.27 22.40
N VAL A 198 33.22 -6.43 23.43
CA VAL A 198 33.09 -6.81 24.84
C VAL A 198 32.21 -5.78 25.54
N THR A 199 31.18 -6.22 26.24
CA THR A 199 30.29 -5.36 27.03
C THR A 199 30.97 -4.86 28.31
N PRO A 200 30.43 -3.82 28.99
CA PRO A 200 31.01 -3.28 30.21
C PRO A 200 31.23 -4.29 31.35
N ASP A 201 30.43 -5.34 31.41
CA ASP A 201 30.56 -6.46 32.37
C ASP A 201 31.60 -7.53 31.94
N GLY A 202 32.33 -7.29 30.86
CA GLY A 202 33.43 -8.13 30.38
C GLY A 202 33.00 -9.32 29.53
N LYS A 203 31.73 -9.41 29.11
CA LYS A 203 31.26 -10.51 28.25
C LYS A 203 31.54 -10.21 26.77
N PRO A 204 32.18 -11.13 26.03
CA PRO A 204 32.34 -10.97 24.60
C PRO A 204 31.00 -11.17 23.87
N PHE A 205 30.87 -10.56 22.69
CA PHE A 205 29.76 -10.77 21.78
C PHE A 205 30.24 -10.78 20.32
N VAL A 206 29.48 -11.41 19.44
CA VAL A 206 29.68 -11.39 17.99
C VAL A 206 28.42 -10.93 17.28
N TYR A 207 28.55 -10.50 16.03
CA TYR A 207 27.41 -10.08 15.21
C TYR A 207 26.89 -11.19 14.32
N HIS A 208 25.57 -11.22 14.17
CA HIS A 208 24.83 -12.00 13.19
C HIS A 208 24.01 -11.07 12.29
N ALA A 209 23.96 -11.36 10.99
CA ALA A 209 23.01 -10.69 10.11
C ALA A 209 21.60 -11.05 10.58
N ASN A 210 20.66 -10.12 10.55
CA ASN A 210 19.36 -10.28 11.18
C ASN A 210 18.24 -9.80 10.24
N ASP A 211 17.21 -9.12 10.76
CA ASP A 211 16.10 -8.60 9.96
C ASP A 211 16.59 -7.65 8.86
N MET A 212 15.92 -7.71 7.71
CA MET A 212 16.24 -6.88 6.55
C MET A 212 15.03 -6.08 6.06
N SER A 213 15.33 -5.04 5.28
CA SER A 213 14.37 -4.32 4.46
C SER A 213 15.03 -3.98 3.12
N VAL A 214 14.25 -3.44 2.18
CA VAL A 214 14.71 -3.08 0.83
C VAL A 214 14.14 -1.74 0.36
N GLY A 215 14.89 -1.07 -0.50
CA GLY A 215 14.48 0.13 -1.21
C GLY A 215 15.54 0.54 -2.24
N ASP A 216 15.11 1.13 -3.34
CA ASP A 216 15.99 1.69 -4.38
C ASP A 216 16.56 3.02 -3.90
N VAL A 217 17.84 3.05 -3.49
CA VAL A 217 18.42 4.22 -2.82
C VAL A 217 19.05 5.23 -3.78
N ASP A 218 19.20 4.89 -5.06
CA ASP A 218 19.84 5.75 -6.04
C ASP A 218 19.05 6.00 -7.34
N GLY A 219 17.86 5.41 -7.44
CA GLY A 219 16.88 5.60 -8.50
C GLY A 219 17.22 4.84 -9.77
N ASP A 220 17.98 3.75 -9.67
CA ASP A 220 18.38 2.93 -10.82
C ASP A 220 17.38 1.80 -11.15
N GLY A 221 16.36 1.63 -10.30
CA GLY A 221 15.30 0.63 -10.40
C GLY A 221 15.65 -0.73 -9.78
N GLN A 222 16.85 -0.87 -9.19
CA GLN A 222 17.26 -2.04 -8.43
C GLN A 222 17.10 -1.78 -6.93
N MET A 223 16.81 -2.83 -6.18
CA MET A 223 16.69 -2.73 -4.73
C MET A 223 18.06 -2.83 -4.08
N GLU A 224 18.36 -1.92 -3.17
CA GLU A 224 19.41 -2.10 -2.18
C GLU A 224 18.89 -2.81 -0.93
N PHE A 225 19.81 -3.45 -0.22
CA PHE A 225 19.53 -4.30 0.92
C PHE A 225 19.96 -3.62 2.20
N PHE A 226 19.00 -3.43 3.10
CA PHE A 226 19.21 -2.88 4.43
C PHE A 226 19.34 -4.02 5.42
N VAL A 227 20.50 -4.18 6.05
CA VAL A 227 20.82 -5.34 6.90
C VAL A 227 21.02 -4.87 8.33
N LYS A 228 20.10 -5.26 9.22
CA LYS A 228 20.31 -5.11 10.67
C LYS A 228 21.32 -6.14 11.13
N TRP A 229 22.35 -5.70 11.84
CA TRP A 229 23.28 -6.58 12.54
C TRP A 229 22.92 -6.61 14.01
N ASP A 230 22.60 -7.81 14.48
CA ASP A 230 22.22 -8.05 15.86
C ASP A 230 23.37 -8.77 16.60
N PRO A 231 23.82 -8.26 17.75
CA PRO A 231 24.81 -8.97 18.55
C PRO A 231 24.17 -10.22 19.17
N ASP A 232 24.94 -11.30 19.32
CA ASP A 232 24.48 -12.57 19.92
C ASP A 232 24.03 -12.48 21.39
N ASN A 233 24.28 -11.33 22.03
CA ASN A 233 23.81 -10.98 23.36
C ASN A 233 22.67 -9.94 23.38
N SER A 234 22.00 -9.70 22.24
CA SER A 234 20.76 -8.90 22.19
C SER A 234 19.71 -9.48 23.13
N GLN A 235 18.79 -8.63 23.59
CA GLN A 235 17.85 -8.99 24.66
C GLN A 235 16.40 -8.68 24.28
N ASP A 236 15.50 -9.59 24.64
CA ASP A 236 14.11 -9.19 24.85
C ASP A 236 14.06 -8.14 25.97
N VAL A 237 13.09 -7.22 25.92
CA VAL A 237 12.99 -6.12 26.88
C VAL A 237 12.81 -6.61 28.33
N SER A 238 12.34 -7.84 28.54
CA SER A 238 12.19 -8.45 29.87
C SER A 238 13.48 -9.03 30.45
N ILE A 239 14.55 -9.11 29.65
CA ILE A 239 15.81 -9.76 30.01
C ILE A 239 16.87 -8.70 30.33
N LYS A 240 17.60 -8.90 31.43
CA LYS A 240 18.63 -7.99 31.94
C LYS A 240 19.99 -8.26 31.34
N GLY A 241 20.82 -7.22 31.26
CA GLY A 241 22.20 -7.31 30.79
C GLY A 241 22.50 -6.28 29.72
N TYR A 242 23.79 -5.97 29.60
CA TYR A 242 24.34 -5.17 28.51
C TYR A 242 24.19 -5.89 27.17
N THR A 243 24.02 -5.12 26.10
CA THR A 243 24.04 -5.61 24.72
C THR A 243 25.20 -5.01 23.95
N GLY A 244 25.65 -5.68 22.90
CA GLY A 244 26.39 -5.02 21.83
C GLY A 244 25.56 -3.89 21.19
N ARG A 245 26.19 -3.09 20.32
CA ARG A 245 25.48 -2.02 19.60
C ARG A 245 24.67 -2.61 18.46
N CYS A 246 23.47 -2.11 18.21
CA CYS A 246 22.76 -2.39 16.96
C CYS A 246 23.44 -1.64 15.81
N LEU A 247 23.61 -2.30 14.65
CA LEU A 247 24.11 -1.66 13.43
C LEU A 247 23.14 -1.89 12.27
N ILE A 248 23.08 -0.98 11.31
CA ILE A 248 22.32 -1.16 10.06
C ILE A 248 23.23 -0.82 8.88
N ASP A 249 23.37 -1.75 7.94
CA ASP A 249 24.08 -1.54 6.68
C ASP A 249 23.10 -1.28 5.55
N CYS A 250 23.56 -0.55 4.53
CA CYS A 250 22.92 -0.54 3.22
C CYS A 250 23.95 -0.98 2.17
N CYS A 251 23.58 -1.97 1.36
CA CYS A 251 24.47 -2.55 0.35
C CYS A 251 23.75 -2.82 -0.97
N LYS A 252 24.49 -2.70 -2.09
CA LYS A 252 24.03 -3.12 -3.42
C LYS A 252 24.06 -4.63 -3.57
N LEU A 253 23.36 -5.16 -4.57
CA LEU A 253 23.31 -6.59 -4.88
C LEU A 253 24.70 -7.22 -5.11
N ASP A 254 25.68 -6.45 -5.58
CA ASP A 254 27.05 -6.92 -5.79
C ASP A 254 27.90 -6.99 -4.50
N GLY A 255 27.33 -6.68 -3.34
CA GLY A 255 28.02 -6.64 -2.05
C GLY A 255 28.74 -5.33 -1.76
N THR A 256 28.60 -4.30 -2.60
CA THR A 256 29.11 -2.96 -2.31
C THR A 256 28.42 -2.38 -1.08
N LEU A 257 29.17 -2.22 0.02
CA LEU A 257 28.69 -1.53 1.22
C LEU A 257 28.65 -0.02 0.95
N LEU A 258 27.45 0.56 0.96
CA LEU A 258 27.25 2.00 0.76
C LEU A 258 27.53 2.76 2.05
N TRP A 259 26.90 2.33 3.15
CA TRP A 259 27.07 2.93 4.47
C TRP A 259 26.71 1.95 5.60
N ARG A 260 27.16 2.31 6.82
CA ARG A 260 26.84 1.65 8.08
C ARG A 260 26.40 2.68 9.12
N LEU A 261 25.22 2.49 9.67
CA LEU A 261 24.70 3.22 10.82
C LEU A 261 25.04 2.46 12.10
N ASP A 262 25.86 3.06 12.96
CA ASP A 262 26.08 2.60 14.35
C ASP A 262 25.05 3.30 15.24
N MET A 263 24.13 2.55 15.84
CA MET A 263 23.06 3.13 16.67
C MET A 263 23.60 3.76 17.97
N GLY A 264 24.86 3.51 18.33
CA GLY A 264 25.49 4.02 19.54
C GLY A 264 25.11 3.22 20.79
N PRO A 265 25.64 3.60 21.97
CA PRO A 265 25.38 2.88 23.22
C PRO A 265 23.96 3.11 23.77
N ASN A 266 23.30 4.21 23.39
CA ASN A 266 22.04 4.64 23.98
C ASN A 266 20.79 4.06 23.28
N ILE A 267 21.00 3.09 22.39
CA ILE A 267 19.97 2.25 21.77
C ILE A 267 20.32 0.80 22.07
N ARG A 268 19.47 0.14 22.86
CA ARG A 268 19.66 -1.27 23.24
C ARG A 268 19.33 -2.18 22.04
N ALA A 269 20.08 -3.27 21.90
CA ALA A 269 19.84 -4.24 20.82
C ALA A 269 18.81 -5.30 21.24
N GLY A 270 17.87 -5.58 20.33
CA GLY A 270 16.81 -6.57 20.52
C GLY A 270 15.59 -6.27 19.66
N ALA A 271 14.73 -7.27 19.51
CA ALA A 271 13.58 -7.24 18.60
C ALA A 271 12.66 -6.03 18.79
N HIS A 272 12.41 -5.61 20.03
CA HIS A 272 11.42 -4.56 20.34
C HIS A 272 11.97 -3.14 20.30
N TYR A 273 13.28 -2.93 20.07
CA TYR A 273 13.93 -1.63 20.16
C TYR A 273 14.01 -0.89 18.83
N THR A 274 14.79 -1.40 17.88
CA THR A 274 15.06 -0.72 16.61
C THR A 274 14.14 -1.23 15.51
N GLN A 275 13.14 -0.42 15.18
CA GLN A 275 12.27 -0.59 14.01
C GLN A 275 12.70 0.43 12.95
N PHE A 276 13.08 -0.02 11.75
CA PHE A 276 13.62 0.85 10.70
C PHE A 276 12.76 0.73 9.44
N MET A 277 12.22 1.86 8.97
CA MET A 277 11.32 1.90 7.81
C MET A 277 12.08 2.39 6.59
N VAL A 278 12.09 1.58 5.53
CA VAL A 278 12.75 1.89 4.25
C VAL A 278 11.69 2.09 3.18
N TYR A 279 11.62 3.31 2.66
CA TYR A 279 10.63 3.74 1.69
C TYR A 279 11.04 5.06 1.05
N ASP A 280 10.59 5.33 -0.18
CA ASP A 280 10.63 6.66 -0.79
C ASP A 280 9.49 7.51 -0.19
N PHE A 281 9.75 8.26 0.87
CA PHE A 281 8.73 9.03 1.56
C PHE A 281 8.41 10.36 0.85
N ASP A 282 9.40 10.98 0.19
CA ASP A 282 9.25 12.31 -0.42
C ASP A 282 8.95 12.32 -1.93
N GLY A 283 8.97 11.15 -2.57
CA GLY A 283 8.58 10.94 -3.96
C GLY A 283 9.63 11.34 -4.97
N ASP A 284 10.90 11.47 -4.57
CA ASP A 284 12.00 11.80 -5.48
C ASP A 284 12.51 10.60 -6.30
N GLY A 285 11.96 9.41 -6.05
CA GLY A 285 12.32 8.16 -6.70
C GLY A 285 13.48 7.43 -6.03
N ARG A 286 13.89 7.83 -4.82
CA ARG A 286 14.93 7.19 -4.01
C ARG A 286 14.37 6.89 -2.63
N ALA A 287 14.74 5.75 -2.06
CA ALA A 287 14.31 5.36 -0.74
C ALA A 287 15.13 6.07 0.36
N GLU A 288 14.43 6.53 1.39
CA GLU A 288 14.98 6.92 2.69
C GLU A 288 14.90 5.77 3.71
N MET A 289 15.56 5.97 4.84
CA MET A 289 15.36 5.18 6.06
C MET A 289 14.99 6.08 7.24
N ALA A 290 13.82 5.84 7.83
CA ALA A 290 13.40 6.43 9.09
C ALA A 290 13.68 5.47 10.25
N VAL A 291 14.33 5.96 11.32
CA VAL A 291 14.65 5.11 12.48
C VAL A 291 14.78 5.94 13.76
N LYS A 292 14.42 5.34 14.90
CA LYS A 292 14.65 5.93 16.24
C LYS A 292 16.14 5.96 16.55
N THR A 293 16.66 7.12 16.94
CA THR A 293 18.08 7.34 17.24
C THR A 293 18.27 8.01 18.61
N ALA A 294 19.53 8.19 19.03
CA ALA A 294 19.89 8.78 20.32
C ALA A 294 21.28 9.43 20.25
N PRO A 295 21.72 10.18 21.29
CA PRO A 295 23.12 10.62 21.36
C PRO A 295 24.09 9.45 21.20
N GLY A 296 25.11 9.62 20.37
CA GLY A 296 26.09 8.57 20.06
C GLY A 296 25.78 7.80 18.77
N THR A 297 24.57 7.92 18.19
CA THR A 297 24.27 7.36 16.86
C THR A 297 25.12 8.03 15.79
N ARG A 298 25.78 7.23 14.95
CA ARG A 298 26.80 7.68 14.00
C ARG A 298 26.73 6.92 12.68
N MET A 299 26.67 7.67 11.59
CA MET A 299 26.73 7.14 10.23
C MET A 299 28.17 7.09 9.72
N THR A 300 28.51 6.03 8.98
CA THR A 300 29.76 5.86 8.24
C THR A 300 29.45 5.60 6.77
N ARG A 301 29.94 6.44 5.86
CA ARG A 301 29.83 6.23 4.40
C ARG A 301 31.11 5.62 3.86
N TYR A 302 30.98 4.70 2.91
CA TYR A 302 32.11 4.03 2.26
C TYR A 302 32.20 4.38 0.76
N ALA A 303 33.41 4.28 0.23
CA ALA A 303 33.68 4.17 -1.19
C ALA A 303 33.44 2.73 -1.65
N PRO A 304 33.29 2.47 -2.97
CA PRO A 304 33.10 1.11 -3.48
C PRO A 304 34.21 0.11 -3.10
N ASP A 305 35.42 0.59 -2.82
CA ASP A 305 36.54 -0.25 -2.38
C ASP A 305 36.55 -0.54 -0.86
N GLY A 306 35.52 -0.09 -0.12
CA GLY A 306 35.40 -0.24 1.32
C GLY A 306 36.12 0.83 2.14
N THR A 307 36.79 1.81 1.50
CA THR A 307 37.44 2.91 2.23
C THR A 307 36.38 3.83 2.84
N VAL A 308 36.55 4.22 4.10
CA VAL A 308 35.68 5.20 4.77
C VAL A 308 35.82 6.57 4.10
N LEU A 309 34.73 7.11 3.58
CA LEU A 309 34.66 8.45 3.01
C LEU A 309 34.45 9.50 4.10
N TRP A 310 33.49 9.27 5.00
CA TRP A 310 33.22 10.14 6.13
C TRP A 310 32.50 9.40 7.26
N GLN A 311 32.60 9.96 8.46
CA GLN A 311 31.83 9.56 9.64
C GLN A 311 31.23 10.78 10.32
N ARG A 312 29.93 10.72 10.66
CA ARG A 312 29.22 11.83 11.31
C ARG A 312 28.21 11.30 12.31
N TYR A 313 28.17 11.91 13.48
CA TYR A 313 27.03 11.74 14.37
C TYR A 313 25.81 12.41 13.76
N ILE A 314 24.62 11.92 14.12
CA ILE A 314 23.37 12.63 13.83
C ILE A 314 23.39 14.03 14.45
N THR A 315 22.58 14.93 13.93
CA THR A 315 22.42 16.26 14.50
C THR A 315 21.54 16.19 15.75
N MET A 316 22.06 16.61 16.90
CA MET A 316 21.22 16.77 18.10
C MET A 316 20.35 18.03 17.98
N PRO A 317 19.07 17.98 18.39
CA PRO A 317 18.23 19.16 18.50
C PRO A 317 18.91 20.25 19.34
N ARG A 318 18.72 21.51 18.92
CA ARG A 318 19.36 22.66 19.57
C ARG A 318 19.01 22.77 21.06
N SER A 319 17.77 22.45 21.42
CA SER A 319 17.31 22.43 22.82
C SER A 319 18.13 21.46 23.68
N ASP A 320 18.55 20.34 23.12
CA ASP A 320 19.29 19.32 23.84
C ASP A 320 20.77 19.70 24.01
N LEU A 321 21.35 20.34 22.99
CA LEU A 321 22.68 20.97 23.11
C LEU A 321 22.67 22.07 24.18
N GLU A 322 21.63 22.91 24.22
CA GLU A 322 21.46 23.96 25.22
C GLU A 322 21.22 23.40 26.63
N ALA A 323 20.61 22.21 26.74
CA ALA A 323 20.46 21.45 27.98
C ALA A 323 21.75 20.72 28.43
N GLY A 324 22.80 20.73 27.60
CA GLY A 324 24.12 20.19 27.92
C GLY A 324 24.36 18.75 27.48
N TYR A 325 23.47 18.17 26.67
CA TYR A 325 23.64 16.82 26.14
C TYR A 325 24.73 16.75 25.06
N SER A 326 25.39 15.60 24.97
CA SER A 326 26.50 15.33 24.05
C SER A 326 26.46 13.91 23.51
N HIS A 327 27.02 13.68 22.32
CA HIS A 327 27.21 12.33 21.78
C HIS A 327 28.20 11.45 22.57
N SER A 328 28.93 12.05 23.52
CA SER A 328 29.77 11.32 24.47
C SER A 328 29.00 10.76 25.66
N ASP A 329 27.75 11.17 25.85
CA ASP A 329 26.94 10.75 27.00
C ASP A 329 26.53 9.29 26.87
N ASN A 330 26.51 8.59 28.01
CA ASN A 330 26.13 7.19 28.09
C ASN A 330 25.08 7.03 29.19
N TYR A 331 23.87 6.64 28.79
CA TYR A 331 22.72 6.44 29.67
C TYR A 331 22.45 4.96 29.97
N VAL A 332 23.35 4.06 29.54
CA VAL A 332 23.25 2.64 29.85
C VAL A 332 23.56 2.43 31.34
N CYS A 333 22.57 1.99 32.10
CA CYS A 333 22.68 1.89 33.55
C CYS A 333 23.50 0.66 33.99
N SER A 334 24.27 0.81 35.05
CA SER A 334 24.69 -0.31 35.91
C SER A 334 23.61 -0.63 36.95
N ALA A 335 23.77 -1.76 37.66
CA ALA A 335 22.91 -2.10 38.79
C ALA A 335 22.96 -1.05 39.92
N GLU A 336 24.10 -0.39 40.11
CA GLU A 336 24.23 0.69 41.10
C GLU A 336 23.53 1.97 40.64
N ASP A 337 23.63 2.32 39.35
CA ASP A 337 22.93 3.48 38.80
C ASP A 337 21.41 3.34 38.95
N TYR A 338 20.88 2.14 38.67
CA TYR A 338 19.45 1.86 38.85
C TYR A 338 19.03 1.92 40.32
N ARG A 339 19.84 1.39 41.24
CA ARG A 339 19.58 1.49 42.70
C ARG A 339 19.50 2.95 43.15
N LEU A 340 20.43 3.78 42.69
CA LEU A 340 20.46 5.21 43.01
C LEU A 340 19.28 5.95 42.36
N HIS A 341 18.91 5.58 41.13
CA HIS A 341 17.73 6.11 40.44
C HIS A 341 16.44 5.82 41.22
N LEU A 342 16.24 4.58 41.68
CA LEU A 342 15.09 4.25 42.52
C LEU A 342 15.08 5.06 43.82
N ALA A 343 16.24 5.30 44.43
CA ALA A 343 16.33 6.16 45.60
C ALA A 343 15.91 7.62 45.28
N ASP A 344 16.23 8.13 44.09
CA ASP A 344 15.77 9.46 43.64
C ASP A 344 14.24 9.49 43.43
N VAL A 345 13.68 8.48 42.76
CA VAL A 345 12.23 8.32 42.59
C VAL A 345 11.52 8.28 43.94
N PHE A 346 12.06 7.50 44.89
CA PHE A 346 11.49 7.34 46.23
C PHE A 346 11.62 8.61 47.08
N ALA A 347 12.73 9.35 46.97
CA ALA A 347 12.89 10.63 47.66
C ALA A 347 11.82 11.64 47.21
N GLY A 348 11.48 11.65 45.91
CA GLY A 348 10.45 12.50 45.32
C GLY A 348 9.01 11.99 45.44
N TRP A 349 8.75 10.89 46.16
CA TRP A 349 7.45 10.19 46.13
C TRP A 349 6.24 11.09 46.36
N ARG A 350 6.25 11.93 47.39
CA ARG A 350 5.13 12.84 47.72
C ARG A 350 4.93 13.98 46.73
N ASP A 351 5.91 14.22 45.87
CA ASP A 351 5.82 15.23 44.81
C ASP A 351 5.25 14.66 43.52
N HIS A 352 5.17 13.33 43.39
CA HIS A 352 4.61 12.67 42.22
C HIS A 352 3.12 13.06 42.03
N PRO A 353 2.69 13.41 40.80
CA PRO A 353 1.31 13.86 40.55
C PRO A 353 0.23 12.89 41.04
N GLU A 354 0.43 11.59 40.87
CA GLU A 354 -0.53 10.56 41.31
C GLU A 354 -0.60 10.41 42.84
N VAL A 355 0.46 10.75 43.57
CA VAL A 355 0.44 10.77 45.05
C VAL A 355 -0.28 12.04 45.52
N ARG A 356 0.04 13.20 44.92
CA ARG A 356 -0.62 14.47 45.24
C ARG A 356 -2.11 14.48 44.94
N SER A 357 -2.55 13.74 43.92
CA SER A 357 -3.97 13.58 43.59
C SER A 357 -4.71 12.65 44.57
N GLY A 358 -3.98 11.93 45.42
CA GLY A 358 -4.51 10.91 46.33
C GLY A 358 -4.84 9.59 45.65
N ARG A 359 -4.45 9.39 44.37
CA ARG A 359 -4.64 8.12 43.67
C ARG A 359 -3.67 7.07 44.21
N TRP A 360 -2.38 7.42 44.32
CA TRP A 360 -1.37 6.55 44.90
C TRP A 360 -1.23 6.78 46.42
N PRO A 361 -0.82 5.76 47.19
CA PRO A 361 -0.61 5.91 48.62
C PRO A 361 0.42 7.00 48.97
N ASP A 362 0.17 7.74 50.05
CA ASP A 362 1.02 8.84 50.55
C ASP A 362 2.46 8.41 50.95
N THR A 363 2.70 7.10 51.10
CA THR A 363 3.98 6.50 51.45
C THR A 363 4.25 5.23 50.65
N LEU A 364 5.53 4.95 50.36
CA LEU A 364 5.99 3.72 49.71
C LEU A 364 5.69 2.49 50.56
N GLU A 365 5.81 2.58 51.88
CA GLU A 365 5.48 1.50 52.80
C GLU A 365 4.01 1.08 52.66
N ALA A 366 3.09 2.04 52.49
CA ALA A 366 1.69 1.73 52.21
C ALA A 366 1.52 1.06 50.83
N CYS A 367 2.29 1.48 49.82
CA CYS A 367 2.32 0.78 48.51
C CYS A 367 2.76 -0.68 48.66
N PHE A 368 3.77 -0.93 49.50
CA PHE A 368 4.35 -2.25 49.71
C PHE A 368 3.56 -3.10 50.73
N GLY A 369 2.58 -2.50 51.42
CA GLY A 369 1.76 -3.19 52.42
C GLY A 369 2.49 -3.45 53.75
N ILE A 370 3.44 -2.60 54.13
CA ILE A 370 4.18 -2.68 55.40
C ILE A 370 3.91 -1.45 56.28
N PRO A 371 4.13 -1.53 57.61
CA PRO A 371 4.05 -0.36 58.47
C PRO A 371 5.06 0.72 58.06
N GLN A 372 4.67 2.00 58.17
CA GLN A 372 5.55 3.14 57.91
C GLN A 372 6.79 3.08 58.80
N ARG A 373 7.97 3.23 58.20
CA ARG A 373 9.28 3.16 58.88
C ARG A 373 9.96 4.52 58.98
N TYR A 374 9.65 5.43 58.05
CA TYR A 374 10.32 6.73 57.92
C TYR A 374 9.35 7.91 57.84
N ASP A 375 9.86 9.10 58.11
CA ASP A 375 9.14 10.37 57.90
C ASP A 375 9.35 10.89 56.48
N TYR A 376 8.34 11.57 55.93
CA TYR A 376 8.36 12.09 54.56
C TYR A 376 8.35 13.64 54.55
N PRO A 377 9.04 14.30 53.60
CA PRO A 377 9.81 13.71 52.49
C PRO A 377 11.03 12.92 52.99
N LEU A 378 11.36 11.83 52.31
CA LEU A 378 12.43 10.93 52.74
C LEU A 378 13.77 11.67 52.70
N SER A 379 14.61 11.45 53.70
CA SER A 379 16.02 11.83 53.59
C SER A 379 16.71 10.97 52.52
N ARG A 380 17.86 11.42 52.00
CA ARG A 380 18.64 10.61 51.04
C ARG A 380 18.96 9.22 51.59
N GLN A 381 19.33 9.14 52.86
CA GLN A 381 19.66 7.88 53.53
C GLN A 381 18.44 6.96 53.60
N ASP A 382 17.28 7.51 53.94
CA ASP A 382 16.05 6.72 54.06
C ASP A 382 15.52 6.28 52.69
N ALA A 383 15.67 7.12 51.66
CA ALA A 383 15.31 6.76 50.28
C ALA A 383 16.19 5.63 49.72
N GLU A 384 17.50 5.67 49.96
CA GLU A 384 18.40 4.56 49.61
C GLU A 384 18.08 3.29 50.38
N ALA A 385 17.73 3.39 51.67
CA ALA A 385 17.30 2.24 52.46
C ALA A 385 15.98 1.64 51.93
N MET A 386 15.04 2.49 51.50
CA MET A 386 13.79 2.05 50.86
C MET A 386 14.04 1.41 49.48
N ALA A 387 14.98 1.92 48.69
CA ALA A 387 15.40 1.31 47.43
C ALA A 387 16.03 -0.07 47.64
N ASP A 388 16.90 -0.21 48.64
CA ASP A 388 17.48 -1.50 49.04
C ASP A 388 16.40 -2.50 49.48
N TYR A 389 15.45 -2.06 50.32
CA TYR A 389 14.31 -2.88 50.73
C TYR A 389 13.47 -3.31 49.51
N PHE A 390 13.20 -2.38 48.59
CA PHE A 390 12.43 -2.68 47.38
C PHE A 390 13.11 -3.76 46.54
N ILE A 391 14.40 -3.58 46.24
CA ILE A 391 15.17 -4.48 45.38
C ILE A 391 15.40 -5.84 46.02
N ARG A 392 15.72 -5.89 47.32
CA ARG A 392 16.23 -7.10 47.97
C ARG A 392 15.17 -7.88 48.74
N GLU A 393 14.07 -7.23 49.13
CA GLU A 393 13.02 -7.86 49.93
C GLU A 393 11.67 -7.81 49.22
N TYR A 394 11.17 -6.63 48.85
CA TYR A 394 9.83 -6.50 48.28
C TYR A 394 9.71 -7.18 46.92
N ALA A 395 10.54 -6.82 45.95
CA ALA A 395 10.44 -7.37 44.60
C ALA A 395 10.62 -8.90 44.59
N PRO A 396 11.63 -9.50 45.26
CA PRO A 396 11.73 -10.96 45.39
C PRO A 396 10.53 -11.61 46.09
N SER A 397 9.88 -10.92 47.05
CA SER A 397 8.65 -11.43 47.68
C SER A 397 7.45 -11.50 46.74
N ARG A 398 7.46 -10.71 45.65
CA ARG A 398 6.41 -10.70 44.62
C ARG A 398 6.63 -11.80 43.57
N SER A 399 7.88 -12.09 43.24
CA SER A 399 8.27 -13.20 42.36
C SER A 399 9.75 -13.54 42.56
N GLU A 400 10.08 -14.82 42.60
CA GLU A 400 11.48 -15.29 42.65
C GLU A 400 12.32 -14.86 41.43
N ARG A 401 11.67 -14.49 40.32
CA ARG A 401 12.32 -14.02 39.08
C ARG A 401 12.76 -12.55 39.14
N ASN A 402 12.37 -11.81 40.19
CA ASN A 402 12.67 -10.40 40.34
C ASN A 402 14.09 -10.15 40.87
N HIS A 403 15.09 -10.45 40.04
CA HIS A 403 16.51 -10.17 40.33
C HIS A 403 16.91 -8.72 40.01
N LEU A 404 16.32 -7.73 40.68
CA LEU A 404 16.58 -6.31 40.38
C LEU A 404 17.96 -5.83 40.84
N GLU A 405 18.64 -6.58 41.70
CA GLU A 405 20.04 -6.36 42.08
C GLU A 405 21.03 -6.57 40.93
N LYS A 406 20.55 -7.13 39.81
CA LYS A 406 21.28 -7.34 38.55
C LYS A 406 20.68 -6.54 37.39
N PHE A 407 19.90 -5.50 37.68
CA PHE A 407 19.30 -4.68 36.63
C PHE A 407 20.35 -3.75 36.01
N GLU A 408 20.87 -4.15 34.86
CA GLU A 408 21.93 -3.42 34.15
C GLU A 408 21.69 -3.50 32.63
N GLY A 409 22.28 -2.57 31.89
CA GLY A 409 22.23 -2.54 30.43
C GLY A 409 20.99 -1.87 29.83
N PHE A 410 20.16 -1.21 30.63
CA PHE A 410 18.95 -0.50 30.19
C PHE A 410 19.18 1.01 30.10
N ILE A 411 18.28 1.70 29.38
CA ILE A 411 18.29 3.16 29.21
C ILE A 411 16.92 3.71 29.63
N TYR A 412 16.83 4.24 30.85
CA TYR A 412 15.60 4.87 31.38
C TYR A 412 15.64 6.41 31.33
N SER A 413 16.74 7.01 30.86
CA SER A 413 16.90 8.47 30.78
C SER A 413 17.70 8.87 29.54
N GLY A 414 17.84 10.19 29.34
CA GLY A 414 18.49 10.76 28.15
C GLY A 414 17.51 11.03 27.00
N PRO A 415 17.90 11.91 26.06
CA PRO A 415 17.05 12.30 24.94
C PRO A 415 16.91 11.16 23.91
N GLU A 416 15.77 11.15 23.22
CA GLU A 416 15.42 10.20 22.17
C GLU A 416 15.03 10.97 20.91
N TYR A 417 15.44 10.49 19.75
CA TYR A 417 15.20 11.16 18.47
C TYR A 417 14.56 10.23 17.45
N LEU A 418 13.97 10.83 16.42
CA LEU A 418 13.60 10.18 15.17
C LEU A 418 14.42 10.85 14.06
N THR A 419 15.13 10.06 13.26
CA THR A 419 15.97 10.55 12.18
C THR A 419 15.54 9.96 10.85
N MET A 420 15.45 10.82 9.83
CA MET A 420 15.37 10.40 8.43
C MET A 420 16.76 10.45 7.80
N PHE A 421 17.18 9.35 7.18
CA PHE A 421 18.39 9.27 6.37
C PHE A 421 18.02 9.09 4.90
N GLY A 422 18.66 9.84 4.01
CA GLY A 422 18.55 9.58 2.57
C GLY A 422 19.22 8.25 2.22
N GLY A 423 18.89 7.73 1.04
CA GLY A 423 19.46 6.48 0.53
C GLY A 423 21.00 6.44 0.46
N ASP A 424 21.65 7.60 0.30
CA ASP A 424 23.10 7.72 0.36
C ASP A 424 23.68 7.74 1.80
N GLY A 425 22.84 7.59 2.82
CA GLY A 425 23.18 7.62 4.24
C GLY A 425 23.31 9.03 4.82
N ARG A 426 23.10 10.10 4.04
CA ARG A 426 23.09 11.45 4.59
C ARG A 426 21.91 11.61 5.55
N GLU A 427 22.14 12.26 6.68
CA GLU A 427 21.05 12.73 7.52
C GLU A 427 20.27 13.80 6.77
N LEU A 428 18.94 13.64 6.67
CA LEU A 428 18.04 14.64 6.11
C LEU A 428 17.47 15.52 7.22
N GLU A 429 16.87 14.91 8.24
CA GLU A 429 16.37 15.62 9.42
C GLU A 429 16.36 14.72 10.66
N THR A 430 16.66 15.30 11.82
CA THR A 430 16.48 14.68 13.14
C THR A 430 15.56 15.55 13.99
N ILE A 431 14.50 14.94 14.50
CA ILE A 431 13.53 15.56 15.42
C ILE A 431 13.50 14.81 16.76
N PRO A 432 13.04 15.44 17.86
CA PRO A 432 12.74 14.71 19.09
C PRO A 432 11.75 13.56 18.85
N PHE A 433 11.99 12.40 19.46
CA PHE A 433 11.09 11.27 19.37
C PHE A 433 9.79 11.60 20.11
N LYS A 434 8.67 11.58 19.41
CA LYS A 434 7.37 11.91 19.99
C LYS A 434 6.85 10.77 20.88
N PHE A 435 6.26 11.16 22.00
CA PHE A 435 5.99 10.31 23.17
C PHE A 435 7.27 9.69 23.76
N GLY A 436 8.01 10.53 24.49
CA GLY A 436 9.18 10.11 25.27
C GLY A 436 8.82 9.15 26.42
N ARG A 437 9.86 8.64 27.10
CA ARG A 437 9.71 7.64 28.18
C ARG A 437 8.83 8.09 29.34
N VAL A 438 8.91 9.38 29.70
CA VAL A 438 8.35 9.98 30.93
C VAL A 438 9.04 9.50 32.20
N ASP A 439 9.16 8.19 32.41
CA ASP A 439 9.86 7.54 33.51
C ASP A 439 10.50 6.21 33.06
N ASP A 440 10.95 5.40 34.01
CA ASP A 440 11.55 4.07 33.80
C ASP A 440 10.51 2.95 33.62
N GLY A 441 9.24 3.29 33.38
CA GLY A 441 8.13 2.36 33.19
C GLY A 441 7.11 2.37 34.33
N LEU A 442 7.31 3.16 35.39
CA LEU A 442 6.39 3.24 36.54
C LEU A 442 4.94 3.58 36.11
N LEU A 443 4.76 4.63 35.29
CA LEU A 443 3.44 4.98 34.73
C LEU A 443 3.00 4.03 33.60
N TRP A 444 3.93 3.33 32.96
CA TRP A 444 3.64 2.33 31.93
C TRP A 444 3.22 0.98 32.52
N GLY A 445 3.21 0.82 33.84
CA GLY A 445 2.76 -0.40 34.52
C GLY A 445 3.83 -1.49 34.64
N ASP A 446 5.10 -1.15 34.45
CA ASP A 446 6.22 -2.10 34.52
C ASP A 446 6.50 -2.64 35.91
N TYR A 447 5.98 -1.95 36.93
CA TYR A 447 6.10 -2.31 38.34
C TYR A 447 4.83 -2.96 38.91
N ALA A 448 3.72 -2.95 38.17
CA ALA A 448 2.40 -3.26 38.72
C ALA A 448 2.16 -4.78 38.90
N LEU A 449 2.77 -5.59 38.04
CA LEU A 449 2.62 -7.04 38.01
C LEU A 449 3.50 -7.75 39.06
N PRO A 450 3.25 -9.05 39.35
CA PRO A 450 4.12 -9.84 40.22
C PRO A 450 5.57 -9.91 39.72
N ARG A 451 5.77 -10.03 38.40
CA ARG A 451 7.08 -9.88 37.76
C ARG A 451 7.29 -8.39 37.49
N ILE A 452 8.32 -7.81 38.11
CA ILE A 452 8.66 -6.38 38.00
C ILE A 452 9.74 -6.23 36.94
N GLU A 453 9.45 -5.47 35.89
CA GLU A 453 10.25 -5.38 34.67
C GLU A 453 10.40 -3.92 34.22
N PRO A 454 11.21 -3.12 34.92
CA PRO A 454 11.46 -1.73 34.53
C PRO A 454 11.98 -1.67 33.08
N CYS A 455 11.63 -0.61 32.36
CA CYS A 455 11.93 -0.41 30.94
C CYS A 455 11.36 -1.47 29.99
N ASN A 456 10.28 -2.17 30.35
CA ASN A 456 9.65 -3.17 29.48
C ASN A 456 8.59 -2.53 28.57
N ARG A 457 7.44 -2.13 29.12
CA ARG A 457 6.29 -1.62 28.34
C ARG A 457 6.59 -0.29 27.69
N VAL A 458 7.40 0.53 28.36
CA VAL A 458 7.86 1.81 27.84
C VAL A 458 8.75 1.64 26.61
N ASP A 459 9.53 0.56 26.48
CA ASP A 459 10.43 0.34 25.32
C ASP A 459 9.88 -0.71 24.35
N ARG A 460 8.55 -0.73 24.18
CA ARG A 460 7.88 -1.47 23.12
C ARG A 460 7.61 -0.56 21.92
N PHE A 461 8.29 -0.76 20.81
CA PHE A 461 8.16 0.07 19.61
C PHE A 461 7.65 -0.73 18.41
N ASN A 462 6.79 -0.14 17.60
CA ASN A 462 6.45 -0.59 16.24
C ASN A 462 6.60 0.58 15.28
N SER A 463 6.78 0.32 14.00
CA SER A 463 6.76 1.35 12.95
C SER A 463 6.17 0.80 11.65
N GLY A 464 5.70 1.66 10.75
CA GLY A 464 5.16 1.20 9.48
C GLY A 464 5.03 2.31 8.46
N VAL A 465 4.47 1.92 7.31
CA VAL A 465 4.16 2.83 6.21
C VAL A 465 2.70 2.64 5.84
N ALA A 466 1.99 3.75 5.59
CA ALA A 466 0.60 3.74 5.18
C ALA A 466 0.33 4.84 4.16
N TYR A 467 -0.54 4.59 3.19
CA TYR A 467 -0.98 5.58 2.21
C TYR A 467 -2.19 6.33 2.76
N LEU A 468 -1.96 7.26 3.70
CA LEU A 468 -3.03 7.92 4.48
C LEU A 468 -3.86 8.94 3.68
N ASP A 469 -3.47 9.25 2.45
CA ASP A 469 -4.26 10.02 1.49
C ASP A 469 -4.68 9.19 0.25
N GLY A 470 -4.27 7.91 0.23
CA GLY A 470 -4.46 6.97 -0.86
C GLY A 470 -3.41 7.01 -1.97
N GLU A 471 -2.46 7.97 -1.92
CA GLU A 471 -1.49 8.18 -3.00
C GLU A 471 -0.04 8.22 -2.54
N HIS A 472 0.21 8.67 -1.31
CA HIS A 472 1.54 8.98 -0.82
C HIS A 472 1.85 8.24 0.48
N PRO A 473 3.08 7.73 0.65
CA PRO A 473 3.47 7.06 1.88
C PRO A 473 3.67 8.05 3.04
N SER A 474 3.05 7.73 4.18
CA SER A 474 3.30 8.36 5.48
C SER A 474 4.01 7.37 6.41
N LEU A 475 4.90 7.88 7.25
CA LEU A 475 5.58 7.11 8.29
C LEU A 475 4.69 6.99 9.53
N ILE A 476 4.53 5.77 10.06
CA ILE A 476 3.84 5.48 11.32
C ILE A 476 4.88 5.10 12.39
N VAL A 477 4.84 5.75 13.55
CA VAL A 477 5.73 5.47 14.69
C VAL A 477 4.91 5.21 15.94
N CYS A 478 5.16 4.09 16.61
CA CYS A 478 4.39 3.65 17.77
C CYS A 478 5.26 3.46 19.02
N ARG A 479 4.68 3.68 20.19
CA ARG A 479 5.26 3.33 21.49
C ARG A 479 4.21 2.81 22.47
N GLY A 480 4.48 1.63 23.03
CA GLY A 480 3.63 0.95 23.99
C GLY A 480 2.40 0.28 23.36
N TYR A 481 1.98 -0.84 23.94
CA TYR A 481 0.73 -1.52 23.55
C TYR A 481 0.10 -2.39 24.65
N TYR A 482 0.83 -2.82 25.68
CA TYR A 482 0.26 -3.58 26.81
C TYR A 482 -0.59 -2.73 27.77
N THR A 483 -0.25 -1.46 27.91
CA THR A 483 -0.92 -0.48 28.79
C THR A 483 -1.13 0.79 27.99
N ARG A 484 -0.36 1.86 28.19
CA ARG A 484 -0.43 3.03 27.31
C ARG A 484 0.00 2.64 25.89
N ALA A 485 -0.77 3.06 24.91
CA ALA A 485 -0.51 2.86 23.49
C ALA A 485 -0.52 4.21 22.79
N THR A 486 0.54 4.48 22.01
CA THR A 486 0.70 5.75 21.30
C THR A 486 1.12 5.52 19.86
N LEU A 487 0.63 6.37 18.97
CA LEU A 487 0.94 6.37 17.54
C LEU A 487 1.11 7.80 17.03
N VAL A 488 1.99 7.99 16.06
CA VAL A 488 2.15 9.24 15.33
C VAL A 488 2.32 8.94 13.85
N ALA A 489 1.61 9.69 13.01
CA ALA A 489 1.80 9.69 11.57
C ALA A 489 2.57 10.94 11.14
N TYR A 490 3.61 10.74 10.34
CA TYR A 490 4.39 11.80 9.72
C TYR A 490 4.36 11.70 8.20
N ASP A 491 4.15 12.83 7.54
CA ASP A 491 4.50 13.01 6.14
C ASP A 491 5.94 13.54 6.07
N PHE A 492 6.74 13.09 5.11
CA PHE A 492 8.10 13.61 4.90
C PHE A 492 8.19 14.18 3.49
N ARG A 493 8.37 15.50 3.36
CA ARG A 493 8.40 16.22 2.08
C ARG A 493 9.42 17.34 2.14
N ASP A 494 10.08 17.60 1.02
CA ASP A 494 11.09 18.65 0.89
C ASP A 494 12.19 18.58 1.98
N GLY A 495 12.54 17.36 2.41
CA GLY A 495 13.53 17.12 3.45
C GLY A 495 13.05 17.36 4.90
N HIS A 496 11.74 17.48 5.15
CA HIS A 496 11.20 17.79 6.47
C HIS A 496 10.04 16.87 6.89
N PHE A 497 10.03 16.49 8.18
CA PHE A 497 8.91 15.86 8.85
C PHE A 497 7.78 16.86 9.09
N SER A 498 6.57 16.46 8.72
CA SER A 498 5.32 17.11 9.10
C SER A 498 4.45 16.11 9.85
N GLU A 499 4.06 16.43 11.08
CA GLU A 499 3.11 15.59 11.80
C GLU A 499 1.72 15.74 11.17
N ARG A 500 1.15 14.61 10.74
CA ARG A 500 -0.21 14.53 10.21
C ARG A 500 -1.23 14.44 11.33
N TRP A 501 -1.01 13.51 12.26
CA TRP A 501 -1.81 13.33 13.47
C TRP A 501 -1.03 12.51 14.52
N SER A 502 -1.52 12.52 15.76
CA SER A 502 -1.03 11.66 16.83
C SER A 502 -2.16 11.15 17.72
N VAL A 503 -2.00 9.92 18.22
CA VAL A 503 -2.94 9.20 19.07
C VAL A 503 -2.23 8.80 20.35
N ASP A 504 -2.89 9.02 21.49
CA ASP A 504 -2.38 8.65 22.81
C ASP A 504 -3.54 8.12 23.66
N SER A 505 -3.47 6.85 24.07
CA SER A 505 -4.47 6.27 24.96
C SER A 505 -4.51 6.94 26.34
N GLY A 506 -3.48 7.71 26.67
CA GLY A 506 -3.18 8.13 28.02
C GLY A 506 -2.65 6.96 28.86
N PHE A 507 -2.11 7.29 30.03
CA PHE A 507 -1.65 6.28 30.98
C PHE A 507 -2.84 5.51 31.56
N VAL A 508 -2.63 4.22 31.84
CA VAL A 508 -3.61 3.43 32.57
C VAL A 508 -3.60 3.89 34.03
N PRO A 509 -4.73 4.36 34.59
CA PRO A 509 -4.79 4.74 35.99
C PRO A 509 -4.61 3.51 36.89
N MET A 510 -3.67 3.58 37.82
CA MET A 510 -3.41 2.54 38.81
C MET A 510 -3.58 3.13 40.22
N ASP A 511 -4.22 2.39 41.12
CA ASP A 511 -4.36 2.81 42.53
C ASP A 511 -3.05 2.57 43.31
N ASN A 512 -2.22 1.64 42.83
CA ASN A 512 -0.90 1.38 43.38
C ASN A 512 0.02 0.84 42.28
N PRO A 513 1.06 1.59 41.88
CA PRO A 513 1.89 1.23 40.73
C PRO A 513 2.77 0.00 40.96
N PHE A 514 2.84 -0.53 42.19
CA PHE A 514 3.61 -1.74 42.55
C PHE A 514 2.74 -3.00 42.73
N ARG A 515 1.40 -2.84 42.71
CA ARG A 515 0.46 -3.95 42.97
C ARG A 515 -0.89 -3.70 42.33
N ASP A 516 -0.92 -3.66 41.01
CA ASP A 516 -2.14 -3.48 40.21
C ASP A 516 -2.09 -4.34 38.95
N ALA A 517 -2.23 -5.66 39.13
CA ALA A 517 -2.19 -6.60 38.01
C ALA A 517 -3.35 -6.43 37.02
N GLY A 518 -4.40 -5.68 37.39
CA GLY A 518 -5.52 -5.35 36.51
C GLY A 518 -5.19 -4.31 35.44
N CYS A 519 -3.99 -3.71 35.47
CA CYS A 519 -3.62 -2.62 34.56
C CYS A 519 -3.65 -2.99 33.07
N HIS A 520 -3.46 -4.26 32.71
CA HIS A 520 -3.59 -4.71 31.30
C HIS A 520 -5.03 -4.79 30.83
N LEU A 521 -5.98 -4.95 31.75
CA LEU A 521 -7.40 -5.04 31.45
C LEU A 521 -8.07 -3.67 31.45
N ALA A 522 -7.49 -2.71 32.18
CA ALA A 522 -7.99 -1.35 32.27
C ALA A 522 -7.80 -0.55 30.96
N ARG A 523 -8.51 0.57 30.87
CA ARG A 523 -8.40 1.55 29.79
C ARG A 523 -7.42 2.66 30.18
N GLY A 524 -6.79 3.26 29.19
CA GLY A 524 -6.00 4.49 29.38
C GLY A 524 -6.89 5.67 29.78
N SER A 525 -6.24 6.75 30.24
CA SER A 525 -6.93 7.94 30.76
C SER A 525 -7.61 8.80 29.69
N ASP A 526 -7.29 8.62 28.40
CA ASP A 526 -7.93 9.36 27.32
C ASP A 526 -9.37 8.87 27.09
N PRO A 527 -10.38 9.77 26.96
CA PRO A 527 -11.78 9.37 26.84
C PRO A 527 -12.12 8.66 25.53
N VAL A 528 -11.34 8.83 24.46
CA VAL A 528 -11.57 8.20 23.16
C VAL A 528 -10.58 7.06 22.97
N PHE A 529 -9.29 7.38 23.03
CA PHE A 529 -8.19 6.48 22.73
C PHE A 529 -7.81 5.58 23.90
N GLY A 530 -8.35 5.81 25.12
CA GLY A 530 -8.12 4.93 26.27
C GLY A 530 -8.50 3.47 26.00
N ALA A 531 -9.39 3.23 25.02
CA ALA A 531 -9.75 1.90 24.54
C ALA A 531 -8.61 1.12 23.85
N LEU A 532 -7.56 1.81 23.38
CA LEU A 532 -6.41 1.20 22.71
C LEU A 532 -5.46 0.52 23.68
N ALA A 533 -5.53 0.92 24.96
CA ALA A 533 -4.64 0.39 25.97
C ALA A 533 -4.78 -1.13 26.06
N GLY A 534 -3.68 -1.87 25.94
CA GLY A 534 -3.66 -3.33 26.01
C GLY A 534 -4.12 -4.07 24.75
N GLN A 535 -4.32 -3.40 23.60
CA GLN A 535 -4.86 -4.04 22.38
C GLN A 535 -3.80 -4.34 21.31
N GLY A 536 -2.65 -3.65 21.34
CA GLY A 536 -1.67 -3.75 20.25
C GLY A 536 -0.86 -5.04 20.30
N ASN A 537 -0.38 -5.48 19.13
CA ASN A 537 0.49 -6.65 18.97
C ASN A 537 1.97 -6.25 18.87
N HIS A 538 2.83 -7.27 18.81
CA HIS A 538 4.24 -7.16 18.40
C HIS A 538 4.43 -6.87 16.89
N SER A 539 3.45 -6.25 16.25
CA SER A 539 3.47 -5.83 14.85
C SER A 539 2.32 -4.85 14.62
N ILE A 540 2.36 -4.17 13.49
CA ILE A 540 1.23 -3.45 12.90
C ILE A 540 1.01 -3.93 11.47
N SER A 541 -0.18 -3.71 10.92
CA SER A 541 -0.47 -3.90 9.50
C SER A 541 -1.20 -2.66 8.98
N THR A 542 -1.14 -2.42 7.68
CA THR A 542 -1.79 -1.29 7.03
C THR A 542 -2.56 -1.77 5.80
N GLY A 543 -3.69 -1.13 5.49
CA GLY A 543 -4.54 -1.48 4.35
C GLY A 543 -5.84 -0.67 4.35
N ASP A 544 -6.48 -0.53 3.18
CA ASP A 544 -7.79 0.12 3.03
C ASP A 544 -8.88 -0.84 3.52
N VAL A 545 -9.27 -0.72 4.79
CA VAL A 545 -10.24 -1.63 5.42
C VAL A 545 -11.67 -1.17 5.23
N ASP A 546 -11.90 0.14 5.03
CA ASP A 546 -13.25 0.72 4.93
C ASP A 546 -13.67 1.14 3.51
N GLY A 547 -12.78 0.99 2.52
CA GLY A 547 -13.02 1.24 1.10
C GLY A 547 -13.06 2.73 0.73
N ASP A 548 -12.46 3.60 1.51
CA ASP A 548 -12.33 5.04 1.21
C ASP A 548 -11.07 5.38 0.37
N GLY A 549 -10.27 4.37 0.02
CA GLY A 549 -9.08 4.49 -0.79
C GLY A 549 -7.86 5.00 -0.04
N CYS A 550 -7.96 5.26 1.26
CA CYS A 550 -6.83 5.49 2.15
C CYS A 550 -6.53 4.21 2.94
N MET A 551 -5.36 4.14 3.58
CA MET A 551 -5.00 3.00 4.43
C MET A 551 -5.20 3.32 5.91
N GLU A 552 -5.80 2.36 6.61
CA GLU A 552 -5.93 2.34 8.06
C GLU A 552 -4.76 1.59 8.71
N ILE A 553 -4.61 1.75 10.03
CA ILE A 553 -3.54 1.15 10.81
C ILE A 553 -4.16 0.12 11.75
N VAL A 554 -3.89 -1.15 11.49
CA VAL A 554 -4.27 -2.27 12.36
C VAL A 554 -3.22 -2.42 13.45
N CYS A 555 -3.65 -2.22 14.69
CA CYS A 555 -2.85 -2.38 15.91
C CYS A 555 -3.40 -3.55 16.72
N GLY A 556 -3.12 -4.78 16.27
CA GLY A 556 -3.61 -6.00 16.93
C GLY A 556 -5.13 -6.08 16.97
N ALA A 557 -5.71 -5.86 18.14
CA ALA A 557 -7.15 -5.92 18.37
C ALA A 557 -7.91 -4.61 18.06
N ALA A 558 -7.23 -3.54 17.66
CA ALA A 558 -7.83 -2.24 17.33
C ALA A 558 -7.38 -1.70 15.96
N VAL A 559 -8.15 -0.77 15.40
CA VAL A 559 -7.87 -0.12 14.11
C VAL A 559 -8.01 1.40 14.24
N ILE A 560 -6.99 2.11 13.77
CA ILE A 560 -6.95 3.58 13.66
C ILE A 560 -7.23 3.95 12.21
N ASP A 561 -8.12 4.91 12.00
CA ASP A 561 -8.50 5.43 10.69
C ASP A 561 -7.34 6.24 10.05
N HIS A 562 -7.35 6.42 8.74
CA HIS A 562 -6.31 7.17 8.00
C HIS A 562 -6.13 8.62 8.49
N ASP A 563 -7.17 9.20 9.10
CA ASP A 563 -7.19 10.54 9.68
C ASP A 563 -6.77 10.62 11.16
N GLY A 564 -6.44 9.48 11.77
CA GLY A 564 -6.03 9.36 13.17
C GLY A 564 -7.19 9.17 14.15
N SER A 565 -8.44 9.08 13.68
CA SER A 565 -9.58 8.74 14.52
C SER A 565 -9.60 7.24 14.85
N LEU A 566 -10.30 6.86 15.94
CA LEU A 566 -10.44 5.45 16.31
C LEU A 566 -11.58 4.82 15.51
N LEU A 567 -11.27 3.93 14.55
CA LEU A 567 -12.28 3.20 13.80
C LEU A 567 -13.00 2.21 14.74
N TYR A 568 -12.25 1.34 15.42
CA TYR A 568 -12.75 0.53 16.53
C TYR A 568 -11.63 -0.02 17.43
N SER A 569 -12.01 -0.46 18.63
CA SER A 569 -11.20 -1.28 19.53
C SER A 569 -12.03 -2.47 19.99
N SER A 570 -11.54 -3.69 19.78
CA SER A 570 -12.38 -4.90 19.92
C SER A 570 -12.61 -5.30 21.38
N GLU A 571 -13.87 -5.54 21.70
CA GLU A 571 -14.34 -6.02 23.00
C GLU A 571 -15.37 -7.14 22.79
N GLY A 572 -15.50 -8.00 23.79
CA GLY A 572 -16.42 -9.12 23.80
C GLY A 572 -16.81 -9.49 25.22
N THR A 573 -17.19 -10.74 25.41
CA THR A 573 -17.66 -11.25 26.70
C THR A 573 -16.99 -12.59 26.98
N LEU A 574 -16.42 -12.72 28.19
CA LEU A 574 -15.86 -13.98 28.69
C LEU A 574 -16.97 -15.03 28.87
N PRO A 575 -16.64 -16.33 28.98
CA PRO A 575 -17.64 -17.39 29.15
C PRO A 575 -18.58 -17.21 30.36
N ASP A 576 -18.15 -16.45 31.38
CA ASP A 576 -18.92 -16.15 32.58
C ASP A 576 -19.86 -14.93 32.45
N GLY A 577 -19.84 -14.23 31.31
CA GLY A 577 -20.63 -13.02 31.07
C GLY A 577 -19.89 -11.71 31.33
N THR A 578 -18.64 -11.73 31.76
CA THR A 578 -17.84 -10.54 32.04
C THR A 578 -17.38 -9.85 30.75
N PRO A 579 -17.64 -8.53 30.55
CA PRO A 579 -17.07 -7.80 29.42
C PRO A 579 -15.54 -7.76 29.47
N ALA A 580 -14.88 -8.00 28.35
CA ALA A 580 -13.43 -7.97 28.26
C ALA A 580 -12.95 -7.49 26.88
N LYS A 581 -11.78 -6.87 26.87
CA LYS A 581 -11.05 -6.55 25.64
C LYS A 581 -10.53 -7.84 25.01
N PHE A 582 -10.33 -7.83 23.70
CA PHE A 582 -9.65 -8.95 23.03
C PHE A 582 -8.20 -9.05 23.48
N GLY A 583 -7.55 -7.89 23.66
CA GLY A 583 -6.23 -7.78 24.26
C GLY A 583 -5.09 -7.95 23.25
N HIS A 584 -3.88 -7.97 23.79
CA HIS A 584 -2.62 -8.16 23.08
C HIS A 584 -2.54 -9.54 22.41
N GLY A 585 -1.81 -9.62 21.29
CA GLY A 585 -1.45 -10.86 20.61
C GLY A 585 -0.06 -10.86 19.95
N ASP A 586 0.37 -12.06 19.58
CA ASP A 586 1.70 -12.32 19.01
C ASP A 586 1.72 -12.40 17.47
N ALA A 587 0.57 -12.61 16.83
CA ALA A 587 0.46 -12.76 15.38
C ALA A 587 -0.90 -12.28 14.85
N MET A 588 -0.90 -11.62 13.69
CA MET A 588 -2.11 -11.18 12.99
C MET A 588 -1.89 -11.11 11.49
N HIS A 589 -2.97 -11.27 10.72
CA HIS A 589 -2.96 -11.26 9.26
C HIS A 589 -4.15 -10.45 8.73
N LEU A 590 -3.84 -9.34 8.05
CA LEU A 590 -4.81 -8.52 7.31
C LEU A 590 -4.74 -8.91 5.83
N ALA A 591 -5.82 -9.48 5.30
CA ALA A 591 -5.88 -9.90 3.91
C ALA A 591 -7.33 -10.06 3.46
N ASP A 592 -7.53 -10.20 2.15
CA ASP A 592 -8.76 -10.71 1.58
C ASP A 592 -8.80 -12.23 1.79
N ILE A 593 -9.43 -12.72 2.87
CA ILE A 593 -9.43 -14.14 3.27
C ILE A 593 -10.63 -14.87 2.68
N ASP A 594 -11.81 -14.26 2.77
CA ASP A 594 -13.06 -14.76 2.21
C ASP A 594 -13.40 -14.04 0.90
N PRO A 595 -13.05 -14.59 -0.27
CA PRO A 595 -13.23 -13.92 -1.56
C PRO A 595 -14.70 -13.81 -1.99
N ASP A 596 -15.62 -14.37 -1.20
CA ASP A 596 -17.06 -14.22 -1.40
C ASP A 596 -17.67 -13.20 -0.41
N SER A 597 -16.86 -12.53 0.42
CA SER A 597 -17.25 -11.41 1.27
C SER A 597 -16.63 -10.11 0.74
N PRO A 598 -17.36 -8.99 0.70
CA PRO A 598 -16.77 -7.69 0.42
C PRO A 598 -15.82 -7.25 1.54
N GLY A 599 -14.79 -6.48 1.19
CA GLY A 599 -13.79 -5.94 2.12
C GLY A 599 -12.68 -6.93 2.50
N LEU A 600 -11.82 -6.50 3.43
CA LEU A 600 -10.75 -7.31 4.01
C LEU A 600 -11.20 -8.01 5.29
N ASP A 601 -10.45 -9.03 5.69
CA ASP A 601 -10.60 -9.76 6.93
C ASP A 601 -9.32 -9.66 7.78
N LEU A 602 -9.48 -9.81 9.10
CA LEU A 602 -8.40 -9.80 10.08
C LEU A 602 -8.43 -11.09 10.91
N PHE A 603 -7.39 -11.90 10.77
CA PHE A 603 -7.18 -13.11 11.58
C PHE A 603 -6.11 -12.89 12.63
N ASN A 604 -6.40 -13.16 13.90
CA ASN A 604 -5.52 -12.78 15.01
C ASN A 604 -5.67 -13.73 16.21
N VAL A 605 -4.58 -13.96 16.93
CA VAL A 605 -4.52 -14.63 18.24
C VAL A 605 -4.35 -13.63 19.40
N PHE A 606 -4.70 -14.05 20.61
CA PHE A 606 -4.67 -13.21 21.81
C PHE A 606 -3.98 -13.92 22.99
N GLU A 607 -3.01 -13.25 23.63
CA GLU A 607 -2.20 -13.78 24.75
C GLU A 607 -2.95 -13.78 26.08
N GLY A 608 -4.00 -12.96 26.20
CA GLY A 608 -4.75 -12.77 27.45
C GLY A 608 -5.39 -14.04 28.04
N ALA A 609 -5.44 -15.13 27.26
CA ALA A 609 -5.92 -16.44 27.66
C ALA A 609 -7.29 -16.36 28.35
N GLU A 610 -7.37 -16.79 29.61
CA GLU A 610 -8.63 -16.77 30.38
C GLU A 610 -9.26 -15.37 30.52
N ASN A 611 -8.48 -14.30 30.31
CA ASN A 611 -8.92 -12.90 30.39
C ASN A 611 -9.30 -12.30 29.03
N ALA A 612 -9.25 -13.06 27.94
CA ALA A 612 -9.67 -12.64 26.60
C ALA A 612 -10.96 -13.38 26.18
N PRO A 613 -11.93 -12.70 25.54
CA PRO A 613 -13.14 -13.35 25.01
C PRO A 613 -12.86 -14.47 23.99
N TYR A 614 -11.73 -14.37 23.29
CA TYR A 614 -11.25 -15.32 22.32
C TYR A 614 -9.75 -15.53 22.51
N GLY A 615 -9.26 -16.76 22.33
CA GLY A 615 -7.84 -17.03 22.12
C GLY A 615 -7.41 -16.77 20.68
N TRP A 616 -8.35 -16.85 19.73
CA TRP A 616 -8.16 -16.45 18.34
C TRP A 616 -9.51 -16.13 17.66
N ALA A 617 -9.49 -15.26 16.65
CA ALA A 617 -10.69 -14.91 15.89
C ALA A 617 -10.38 -14.48 14.45
N LEU A 618 -11.27 -14.85 13.52
CA LEU A 618 -11.42 -14.20 12.22
C LEU A 618 -12.49 -13.11 12.32
N ARG A 619 -12.16 -11.90 11.88
CA ARG A 619 -13.01 -10.71 12.00
C ARG A 619 -13.15 -10.01 10.65
N ASP A 620 -14.28 -9.32 10.45
CA ASP A 620 -14.40 -8.29 9.43
C ASP A 620 -13.47 -7.11 9.79
N ALA A 621 -12.58 -6.72 8.87
CA ALA A 621 -11.52 -5.75 9.16
C ALA A 621 -12.02 -4.31 9.33
N GLU A 622 -13.19 -3.97 8.77
CA GLU A 622 -13.79 -2.63 8.88
C GLU A 622 -14.49 -2.43 10.23
N THR A 623 -15.15 -3.48 10.74
CA THR A 623 -16.05 -3.37 11.91
C THR A 623 -15.53 -4.06 13.16
N GLY A 624 -14.52 -4.92 13.04
CA GLY A 624 -14.03 -5.77 14.12
C GLY A 624 -15.01 -6.89 14.50
N ALA A 625 -16.13 -7.04 13.78
CA ALA A 625 -17.13 -8.06 14.08
C ALA A 625 -16.55 -9.47 13.87
N VAL A 626 -16.65 -10.31 14.89
CA VAL A 626 -16.19 -11.70 14.84
C VAL A 626 -17.09 -12.49 13.90
N ARG A 627 -16.50 -13.12 12.89
CA ARG A 627 -17.17 -14.12 12.06
C ARG A 627 -17.21 -15.47 12.76
N PHE A 628 -16.05 -15.90 13.27
CA PHE A 628 -15.88 -17.06 14.13
C PHE A 628 -14.54 -16.98 14.87
N GLY A 629 -14.43 -17.74 15.95
CA GLY A 629 -13.27 -17.81 16.82
C GLY A 629 -13.54 -18.72 18.01
N GLU A 630 -12.52 -19.00 18.80
CA GLU A 630 -12.64 -19.85 19.98
C GLU A 630 -12.03 -19.19 21.21
N TYR A 631 -12.65 -19.41 22.37
CA TYR A 631 -12.07 -19.10 23.67
C TYR A 631 -10.91 -20.05 23.99
N ALA A 632 -9.88 -19.56 24.68
CA ALA A 632 -8.77 -20.37 25.15
C ALA A 632 -8.40 -19.97 26.59
N GLU A 633 -8.09 -20.97 27.42
CA GLU A 633 -7.60 -20.78 28.79
C GLU A 633 -6.07 -20.68 28.87
N GLU A 634 -5.40 -20.78 27.72
CA GLU A 634 -3.94 -20.68 27.59
C GLU A 634 -3.57 -19.74 26.43
N ASP A 635 -2.33 -19.25 26.47
CA ASP A 635 -1.77 -18.41 25.42
C ASP A 635 -1.60 -19.21 24.10
N LEU A 636 -2.06 -18.61 23.01
CA LEU A 636 -1.95 -19.12 21.65
C LEU A 636 -1.05 -18.20 20.83
N GLY A 637 0.25 -18.22 21.07
CA GLY A 637 1.19 -17.24 20.50
C GLY A 637 1.44 -17.28 18.98
N ARG A 638 0.69 -18.03 18.14
CA ARG A 638 0.88 -18.09 16.68
C ARG A 638 -0.41 -18.39 15.92
N CYS A 639 -0.55 -17.77 14.74
CA CYS A 639 -1.58 -18.12 13.77
C CYS A 639 -1.09 -17.83 12.34
N MET A 640 -1.77 -18.38 11.34
CA MET A 640 -1.41 -18.17 9.93
C MET A 640 -2.63 -18.31 9.02
N ILE A 641 -2.55 -17.71 7.83
CA ILE A 641 -3.53 -17.83 6.75
C ILE A 641 -2.84 -18.25 5.44
N GLY A 642 -3.60 -18.86 4.52
CA GLY A 642 -3.05 -19.21 3.22
C GLY A 642 -3.93 -20.17 2.43
N LYS A 643 -3.68 -20.23 1.12
CA LYS A 643 -4.30 -21.21 0.22
C LYS A 643 -3.50 -22.52 0.27
N ILE A 644 -3.81 -23.36 1.26
CA ILE A 644 -3.11 -24.64 1.49
C ILE A 644 -3.93 -25.87 1.05
N ASP A 645 -5.21 -25.67 0.75
CA ASP A 645 -6.09 -26.69 0.18
C ASP A 645 -6.76 -26.18 -1.11
N PRO A 646 -6.38 -26.71 -2.29
CA PRO A 646 -6.96 -26.27 -3.56
C PRO A 646 -8.45 -26.61 -3.68
N ALA A 647 -8.97 -27.59 -2.92
CA ALA A 647 -10.37 -28.00 -2.98
C ALA A 647 -11.33 -27.09 -2.19
N THR A 648 -10.81 -26.24 -1.31
CA THR A 648 -11.62 -25.40 -0.42
C THR A 648 -11.55 -23.93 -0.83
N ARG A 649 -12.72 -23.30 -1.05
CA ARG A 649 -12.85 -21.88 -1.42
C ARG A 649 -12.29 -20.97 -0.31
N GLY A 650 -11.54 -19.93 -0.69
CA GLY A 650 -10.97 -18.95 0.26
C GLY A 650 -9.61 -19.37 0.81
N LEU A 651 -8.99 -18.50 1.60
CA LEU A 651 -7.78 -18.84 2.37
C LEU A 651 -8.19 -19.62 3.61
N GLN A 652 -7.47 -20.70 3.90
CA GLN A 652 -7.60 -21.40 5.17
C GLN A 652 -6.93 -20.58 6.27
N VAL A 653 -7.42 -20.74 7.49
CA VAL A 653 -6.88 -20.09 8.68
C VAL A 653 -6.53 -21.16 9.72
N TRP A 654 -5.39 -21.03 10.41
CA TRP A 654 -4.99 -22.03 11.41
C TRP A 654 -4.24 -21.47 12.61
N VAL A 655 -4.41 -22.17 13.73
CA VAL A 655 -3.69 -22.00 14.99
C VAL A 655 -3.16 -23.37 15.42
N LYS A 656 -4.05 -24.21 15.95
CA LYS A 656 -3.80 -25.64 16.27
C LYS A 656 -4.45 -26.58 15.26
N GLU A 657 -5.65 -26.24 14.82
CA GLU A 657 -6.42 -26.93 13.79
C GLU A 657 -6.61 -25.97 12.60
N VAL A 658 -6.96 -26.54 11.44
CA VAL A 658 -7.17 -25.79 10.19
C VAL A 658 -8.67 -25.61 9.95
N TYR A 659 -9.06 -24.40 9.58
CA TYR A 659 -10.43 -24.02 9.25
C TYR A 659 -10.52 -23.42 7.85
N ASP A 660 -11.66 -23.58 7.19
CA ASP A 660 -11.99 -22.77 6.02
C ASP A 660 -12.33 -21.32 6.43
N CYS A 661 -12.45 -20.42 5.45
CA CYS A 661 -12.77 -19.01 5.69
C CYS A 661 -14.19 -18.77 6.25
N ARG A 662 -14.99 -19.84 6.46
CA ARG A 662 -16.36 -19.80 6.98
C ARG A 662 -16.49 -20.47 8.36
N GLY A 663 -15.37 -20.93 8.94
CA GLY A 663 -15.31 -21.51 10.27
C GLY A 663 -15.59 -23.01 10.34
N ASN A 664 -15.62 -23.71 9.19
CA ASN A 664 -15.71 -25.17 9.20
C ASN A 664 -14.31 -25.77 9.40
N ARG A 665 -14.17 -26.65 10.39
CA ARG A 665 -12.92 -27.37 10.62
C ARG A 665 -12.64 -28.33 9.46
N LEU A 666 -11.42 -28.27 8.92
CA LEU A 666 -10.96 -29.13 7.85
C LEU A 666 -10.13 -30.30 8.42
N PRO A 667 -10.24 -31.52 7.84
CA PRO A 667 -9.45 -32.68 8.27
C PRO A 667 -8.03 -32.63 7.68
N LEU A 668 -7.35 -31.49 7.84
CA LEU A 668 -6.00 -31.24 7.33
C LEU A 668 -4.99 -31.27 8.47
N GLU A 669 -3.74 -31.59 8.14
CA GLU A 669 -2.65 -31.40 9.08
C GLU A 669 -2.30 -29.92 9.17
N THR A 670 -1.97 -29.45 10.37
CA THR A 670 -1.60 -28.05 10.61
C THR A 670 -0.18 -27.77 10.09
N PRO A 671 -0.01 -26.84 9.12
CA PRO A 671 1.31 -26.42 8.66
C PRO A 671 2.05 -25.58 9.69
N GLY A 672 3.27 -25.17 9.36
CA GLY A 672 4.01 -24.16 10.14
C GLY A 672 3.24 -22.85 10.30
N THR A 673 3.59 -22.06 11.31
CA THR A 673 2.86 -20.84 11.72
C THR A 673 3.79 -19.63 11.84
N ASN A 674 4.82 -19.57 10.98
CA ASN A 674 5.82 -18.51 11.00
C ASN A 674 5.63 -17.48 9.89
N MET A 675 6.04 -17.80 8.66
CA MET A 675 5.93 -16.92 7.49
C MET A 675 5.33 -17.69 6.33
N LYS A 676 4.35 -17.08 5.66
CA LYS A 676 3.91 -17.52 4.34
C LYS A 676 4.96 -17.13 3.29
N ILE A 677 5.00 -17.87 2.19
CA ILE A 677 5.74 -17.52 0.98
C ILE A 677 4.96 -17.99 -0.26
N TYR A 678 4.88 -17.14 -1.28
CA TYR A 678 4.36 -17.50 -2.61
C TYR A 678 5.51 -18.06 -3.45
N TRP A 679 5.64 -19.38 -3.45
CA TRP A 679 6.79 -20.07 -4.04
C TRP A 679 6.40 -20.93 -5.24
N ALA A 680 5.35 -21.73 -5.10
CA ALA A 680 4.88 -22.60 -6.17
C ALA A 680 4.29 -21.79 -7.34
N GLY A 681 4.35 -22.36 -8.54
CA GLY A 681 3.84 -21.74 -9.76
C GLY A 681 2.31 -21.75 -9.91
N ASP A 682 1.56 -22.22 -8.92
CA ASP A 682 0.11 -22.51 -9.00
C ASP A 682 -0.77 -21.59 -8.13
N LEU A 683 -0.19 -20.51 -7.57
CA LEU A 683 -0.84 -19.54 -6.68
C LEU A 683 -1.34 -20.13 -5.35
N SER A 684 -0.85 -21.31 -4.96
CA SER A 684 -1.01 -21.81 -3.59
C SER A 684 -0.08 -21.07 -2.62
N THR A 685 -0.27 -21.27 -1.32
CA THR A 685 0.56 -20.66 -0.27
C THR A 685 1.46 -21.70 0.38
N GLN A 686 2.76 -21.42 0.43
CA GLN A 686 3.75 -22.22 1.16
C GLN A 686 4.13 -21.52 2.48
N VAL A 687 4.87 -22.23 3.33
CA VAL A 687 5.46 -21.69 4.57
C VAL A 687 6.96 -21.94 4.62
N THR A 688 7.69 -21.09 5.34
CA THR A 688 9.17 -21.13 5.42
C THR A 688 9.74 -21.91 6.62
N ASP A 689 8.87 -22.52 7.43
CA ASP A 689 9.22 -23.36 8.55
C ASP A 689 8.66 -24.78 8.42
N GLY A 690 9.34 -25.75 9.04
CA GLY A 690 8.84 -27.12 9.14
C GLY A 690 7.76 -27.25 10.21
N ARG A 691 6.90 -28.26 10.09
CA ARG A 691 5.82 -28.57 11.04
C ARG A 691 6.26 -28.62 12.52
N ASP A 692 7.46 -29.13 12.78
CA ASP A 692 8.09 -29.14 14.11
C ASP A 692 9.32 -28.24 14.09
N TYR A 693 9.12 -26.94 13.86
CA TYR A 693 10.21 -25.97 13.81
C TYR A 693 10.98 -25.85 15.14
N LEU A 694 10.33 -26.13 16.27
CA LEU A 694 10.96 -26.06 17.59
C LEU A 694 12.05 -27.13 17.79
N HIS A 695 11.90 -28.30 17.17
CA HIS A 695 12.85 -29.41 17.29
C HIS A 695 13.55 -29.78 15.97
N GLY A 696 13.09 -29.24 14.84
CA GLY A 696 13.62 -29.46 13.51
C GLY A 696 14.74 -28.48 13.10
N PRO A 697 15.26 -28.64 11.86
CA PRO A 697 16.32 -27.78 11.33
C PRO A 697 15.86 -26.33 11.12
N LYS A 698 16.59 -25.38 11.68
CA LYS A 698 16.31 -23.92 11.61
C LYS A 698 16.99 -23.25 10.43
N CYS A 699 16.66 -23.73 9.22
CA CYS A 699 17.36 -23.39 7.98
C CYS A 699 16.53 -22.56 6.99
N GLY A 700 15.22 -22.39 7.24
CA GLY A 700 14.28 -21.67 6.35
C GLY A 700 13.69 -22.55 5.24
N ALA A 701 13.13 -23.71 5.59
CA ALA A 701 12.61 -24.67 4.61
C ALA A 701 11.30 -24.20 3.96
N VAL A 702 11.18 -24.27 2.63
CA VAL A 702 9.90 -23.98 1.95
C VAL A 702 9.11 -25.26 1.73
N ASN A 703 7.87 -25.29 2.24
CA ASN A 703 7.00 -26.46 2.15
C ASN A 703 5.51 -26.13 2.26
N ASP A 704 4.67 -27.07 1.85
CA ASP A 704 3.23 -27.06 2.11
C ASP A 704 2.65 -28.49 2.16
N LEU A 705 1.32 -28.60 2.24
CA LEU A 705 0.60 -29.88 2.26
C LEU A 705 0.46 -30.52 0.86
N THR A 706 0.54 -29.73 -0.21
CA THR A 706 0.22 -30.16 -1.58
C THR A 706 1.45 -30.71 -2.31
N HIS A 707 2.56 -29.99 -2.21
CA HIS A 707 3.84 -30.22 -2.86
C HIS A 707 4.84 -30.91 -1.92
N GLY A 708 4.63 -30.81 -0.60
CA GLY A 708 5.58 -31.26 0.40
C GLY A 708 6.76 -30.30 0.52
N THR A 709 7.96 -30.80 0.81
CA THR A 709 9.15 -29.96 0.93
C THR A 709 9.71 -29.59 -0.45
N MET A 710 9.67 -28.30 -0.77
CA MET A 710 10.14 -27.74 -2.05
C MET A 710 11.57 -27.22 -1.97
N LEU A 711 11.98 -26.72 -0.79
CA LEU A 711 13.33 -26.24 -0.54
C LEU A 711 13.78 -26.64 0.87
N MET A 712 14.96 -27.25 0.97
CA MET A 712 15.70 -27.42 2.22
C MET A 712 17.05 -26.73 2.10
N PRO A 713 17.18 -25.48 2.56
CA PRO A 713 18.43 -24.76 2.52
C PRO A 713 19.53 -25.47 3.34
N SER A 714 20.77 -25.39 2.85
CA SER A 714 21.96 -25.92 3.54
C SER A 714 22.97 -24.80 3.80
N GLY A 715 23.58 -24.79 4.98
CA GLY A 715 24.58 -23.78 5.37
C GLY A 715 23.97 -22.40 5.66
N THR A 716 22.65 -22.34 5.84
CA THR A 716 21.89 -21.12 6.18
C THR A 716 21.25 -21.26 7.55
N ALA A 717 20.92 -20.11 8.16
CA ALA A 717 20.22 -20.06 9.43
C ALA A 717 19.09 -19.02 9.39
N THR A 718 18.04 -19.29 10.16
CA THR A 718 17.00 -18.31 10.51
C THR A 718 17.40 -17.50 11.76
N ASN A 719 16.66 -16.42 12.02
CA ASN A 719 16.93 -15.44 13.05
C ASN A 719 15.96 -15.51 14.23
N ASN A 720 16.24 -14.70 15.26
CA ASN A 720 15.31 -14.39 16.37
C ASN A 720 14.88 -15.63 17.18
N GLY A 721 15.80 -16.59 17.34
CA GLY A 721 15.65 -17.73 18.27
C GLY A 721 14.54 -18.71 17.88
N THR A 722 13.45 -18.71 18.64
CA THR A 722 12.25 -19.55 18.38
C THR A 722 11.26 -18.87 17.44
N LYS A 723 11.39 -17.56 17.18
CA LYS A 723 10.59 -16.89 16.15
C LYS A 723 10.91 -17.44 14.77
N GLY A 724 12.21 -17.62 14.49
CA GLY A 724 12.67 -18.39 13.34
C GLY A 724 12.54 -17.66 12.02
N ASN A 725 12.65 -16.34 12.04
CA ASN A 725 12.39 -15.51 10.89
C ASN A 725 13.50 -15.69 9.84
N PRO A 726 13.16 -15.77 8.55
CA PRO A 726 14.10 -15.38 7.49
C PRO A 726 14.57 -13.93 7.69
N CYS A 727 15.64 -13.53 7.01
CA CYS A 727 16.04 -12.12 6.99
C CYS A 727 14.96 -11.27 6.32
N LEU A 728 14.41 -11.76 5.21
CA LEU A 728 13.31 -11.16 4.47
C LEU A 728 12.62 -12.21 3.58
N VAL A 729 11.30 -12.09 3.42
CA VAL A 729 10.53 -12.75 2.36
C VAL A 729 9.81 -11.67 1.57
N ALA A 730 10.15 -11.53 0.28
CA ALA A 730 9.56 -10.53 -0.61
C ALA A 730 9.80 -10.86 -2.09
N ASP A 731 8.91 -10.46 -2.99
CA ASP A 731 9.20 -10.33 -4.44
C ASP A 731 10.19 -9.18 -4.62
N ILE A 732 11.49 -9.48 -4.71
CA ILE A 732 12.56 -8.47 -4.86
C ILE A 732 13.07 -8.48 -6.29
N PHE A 733 12.90 -9.55 -7.04
CA PHE A 733 13.19 -9.65 -8.47
C PHE A 733 12.45 -10.85 -9.07
N GLY A 734 12.63 -11.11 -10.36
CA GLY A 734 11.89 -12.16 -11.03
C GLY A 734 10.43 -11.78 -11.27
N ASP A 735 9.56 -12.79 -11.32
CA ASP A 735 8.12 -12.59 -11.46
C ASP A 735 7.45 -12.32 -10.10
N PHE A 736 6.12 -12.43 -10.01
CA PHE A 736 5.36 -12.08 -8.81
C PHE A 736 5.63 -12.97 -7.57
N ARG A 737 6.40 -14.05 -7.72
CA ARG A 737 6.70 -14.96 -6.60
C ARG A 737 7.76 -14.36 -5.71
N GLU A 738 7.78 -14.82 -4.47
CA GLU A 738 8.60 -14.22 -3.43
C GLU A 738 9.95 -14.93 -3.32
N GLU A 739 11.01 -14.12 -3.20
CA GLU A 739 12.32 -14.59 -2.78
C GLU A 739 12.38 -14.87 -1.29
N LEU A 740 13.27 -15.81 -0.94
CA LEU A 740 13.63 -16.13 0.44
C LEU A 740 15.07 -15.71 0.72
N LEU A 741 15.26 -14.79 1.68
CA LEU A 741 16.56 -14.30 2.10
C LEU A 741 16.95 -14.86 3.46
N LEU A 742 18.08 -15.57 3.51
CA LEU A 742 18.59 -16.23 4.71
C LEU A 742 20.06 -15.88 4.89
N ARG A 743 20.51 -15.61 6.12
CA ARG A 743 21.94 -15.50 6.38
C ARG A 743 22.63 -16.86 6.25
N LEU A 744 23.88 -16.86 5.81
CA LEU A 744 24.75 -18.01 6.01
C LEU A 744 25.06 -18.18 7.50
N GLU A 745 25.33 -19.43 7.92
CA GLU A 745 25.62 -19.74 9.33
C GLU A 745 26.81 -18.95 9.90
N ASP A 746 27.76 -18.56 9.04
CA ASP A 746 28.96 -17.78 9.38
C ASP A 746 28.80 -16.25 9.20
N ASP A 747 27.62 -15.81 8.75
CA ASP A 747 27.25 -14.42 8.47
C ASP A 747 28.10 -13.73 7.39
N SER A 748 28.74 -14.50 6.49
CA SER A 748 29.55 -13.96 5.39
C SER A 748 28.73 -13.45 4.21
N ALA A 749 27.48 -13.90 4.07
CA ALA A 749 26.56 -13.51 3.02
C ALA A 749 25.09 -13.67 3.43
N ILE A 750 24.19 -13.02 2.68
CA ILE A 750 22.78 -13.39 2.60
C ILE A 750 22.58 -14.26 1.37
N ARG A 751 22.12 -15.49 1.57
CA ARG A 751 21.70 -16.37 0.49
C ARG A 751 20.27 -16.03 0.08
N ILE A 752 20.09 -15.73 -1.20
CA ILE A 752 18.82 -15.42 -1.81
C ILE A 752 18.40 -16.58 -2.71
N TYR A 753 17.23 -17.14 -2.42
CA TYR A 753 16.59 -18.16 -3.23
C TYR A 753 15.39 -17.55 -3.97
N THR A 754 15.23 -17.90 -5.23
CA THR A 754 14.04 -17.60 -6.04
C THR A 754 13.44 -18.90 -6.57
N SER A 755 12.13 -18.91 -6.80
CA SER A 755 11.45 -20.10 -7.31
C SER A 755 11.82 -20.36 -8.77
N THR A 756 12.04 -21.63 -9.10
CA THR A 756 12.35 -22.08 -10.47
C THR A 756 11.23 -22.91 -11.09
N ASP A 757 10.07 -22.98 -10.42
CA ASP A 757 8.87 -23.56 -11.01
C ASP A 757 8.42 -22.71 -12.21
N LEU A 758 7.94 -23.35 -13.28
CA LEU A 758 7.25 -22.62 -14.33
C LEU A 758 5.83 -22.29 -13.86
N THR A 759 5.38 -21.07 -14.16
CA THR A 759 3.99 -20.66 -13.98
C THR A 759 3.41 -20.16 -15.31
N HIS A 760 2.14 -20.46 -15.52
CA HIS A 760 1.33 -19.94 -16.62
C HIS A 760 0.45 -18.76 -16.18
N HIS A 761 0.75 -18.22 -15.00
CA HIS A 761 0.11 -17.03 -14.47
C HIS A 761 0.95 -15.79 -14.74
N LYS A 762 0.26 -14.67 -14.93
CA LYS A 762 0.86 -13.37 -15.15
C LYS A 762 0.26 -12.38 -14.17
N LEU A 763 1.09 -11.85 -13.28
CA LEU A 763 0.74 -10.82 -12.31
C LEU A 763 1.83 -9.76 -12.34
N PHE A 764 1.48 -8.52 -11.99
CA PHE A 764 2.50 -7.50 -11.77
C PHE A 764 3.30 -7.83 -10.50
N THR A 765 4.54 -7.34 -10.42
CA THR A 765 5.38 -7.49 -9.22
C THR A 765 4.64 -7.02 -7.97
N LEU A 766 4.62 -7.82 -6.90
CA LEU A 766 3.86 -7.50 -5.70
C LEU A 766 4.34 -6.22 -5.02
N LEU A 767 5.58 -5.76 -5.27
CA LEU A 767 6.06 -4.43 -4.85
C LEU A 767 5.25 -3.27 -5.42
N HIS A 768 4.50 -3.47 -6.52
CA HIS A 768 3.58 -2.46 -7.08
C HIS A 768 2.14 -2.57 -6.54
N ASP A 769 1.90 -3.44 -5.56
CA ASP A 769 0.72 -3.41 -4.69
C ASP A 769 1.08 -2.64 -3.41
N PRO A 770 0.50 -1.46 -3.14
CA PRO A 770 0.88 -0.63 -2.00
C PRO A 770 0.76 -1.35 -0.65
N GLN A 771 -0.27 -2.17 -0.45
CA GLN A 771 -0.48 -2.89 0.81
C GLN A 771 0.64 -3.91 1.05
N TYR A 772 0.95 -4.71 0.03
CA TYR A 772 2.06 -5.65 0.08
C TYR A 772 3.41 -4.94 0.31
N ARG A 773 3.67 -3.86 -0.42
CA ARG A 773 4.93 -3.09 -0.32
C ARG A 773 5.11 -2.44 1.05
N CYS A 774 4.03 -1.93 1.66
CA CYS A 774 4.04 -1.53 3.06
C CYS A 774 4.36 -2.72 3.97
N GLY A 775 3.77 -3.88 3.71
CA GLY A 775 4.09 -5.19 4.31
C GLY A 775 5.59 -5.51 4.35
N VAL A 776 6.26 -5.36 3.21
CA VAL A 776 7.71 -5.53 3.10
C VAL A 776 8.47 -4.53 3.97
N ALA A 777 8.02 -3.26 4.01
CA ALA A 777 8.68 -2.22 4.79
C ALA A 777 8.64 -2.50 6.31
N TRP A 778 7.49 -2.94 6.83
CA TRP A 778 7.31 -3.20 8.26
C TRP A 778 7.64 -4.63 8.70
N GLN A 779 8.01 -5.53 7.78
CA GLN A 779 8.32 -6.94 8.10
C GLN A 779 9.40 -7.08 9.19
N ASN A 780 10.32 -6.12 9.32
CA ASN A 780 11.37 -6.13 10.37
C ASN A 780 10.86 -5.77 11.78
N ASN A 781 9.58 -5.42 11.93
CA ASN A 781 9.01 -5.07 13.23
C ASN A 781 9.07 -6.23 14.21
N CYS A 782 9.58 -5.97 15.42
CA CYS A 782 9.36 -6.79 16.62
C CYS A 782 9.31 -8.30 16.35
N TYR A 783 8.10 -8.87 16.22
CA TYR A 783 7.89 -10.24 15.75
C TYR A 783 7.38 -10.20 14.32
N ASN A 784 8.31 -10.38 13.38
CA ASN A 784 8.10 -10.25 11.94
C ASN A 784 6.84 -11.02 11.50
N GLN A 785 5.93 -10.35 10.79
CA GLN A 785 4.74 -10.97 10.18
C GLN A 785 4.83 -10.87 8.65
N PRO A 786 4.20 -11.78 7.90
CA PRO A 786 4.16 -11.68 6.44
C PRO A 786 3.22 -10.57 5.95
N GLY A 787 3.58 -9.93 4.83
CA GLY A 787 2.71 -8.99 4.11
C GLY A 787 1.80 -9.70 3.10
N TYR A 788 0.61 -9.12 2.85
CA TYR A 788 -0.37 -9.64 1.88
C TYR A 788 -0.77 -8.55 0.90
N PRO A 789 -1.05 -8.90 -0.37
CA PRO A 789 -1.57 -7.93 -1.33
C PRO A 789 -2.98 -7.45 -0.96
N SER A 790 -3.37 -6.29 -1.51
CA SER A 790 -4.71 -5.70 -1.32
C SER A 790 -5.86 -6.53 -1.92
N PHE A 791 -5.55 -7.58 -2.68
CA PHE A 791 -6.50 -8.45 -3.37
C PHE A 791 -6.36 -9.92 -2.93
N TYR A 792 -7.43 -10.71 -3.11
CA TYR A 792 -7.40 -12.16 -2.90
C TYR A 792 -6.36 -12.84 -3.79
N TYR A 793 -5.27 -13.33 -3.18
CA TYR A 793 -4.23 -14.10 -3.85
C TYR A 793 -4.41 -15.60 -3.54
N ALA A 794 -4.88 -16.36 -4.53
CA ALA A 794 -5.02 -17.81 -4.42
C ALA A 794 -5.22 -18.48 -5.79
N SER A 795 -5.06 -19.80 -5.85
CA SER A 795 -5.27 -20.62 -7.05
C SER A 795 -6.69 -20.57 -7.64
N ASP A 796 -7.68 -20.10 -6.89
CA ASP A 796 -9.08 -19.94 -7.30
C ASP A 796 -9.53 -18.46 -7.33
N MET A 797 -8.59 -17.53 -7.44
CA MET A 797 -8.91 -16.11 -7.58
C MET A 797 -9.48 -15.76 -8.97
N ASP A 798 -10.25 -14.68 -9.03
CA ASP A 798 -10.65 -14.04 -10.29
C ASP A 798 -9.71 -12.85 -10.55
N PHE A 799 -8.87 -12.95 -11.59
CA PHE A 799 -7.92 -11.89 -11.96
C PHE A 799 -8.57 -10.53 -12.24
N ALA A 800 -9.86 -10.52 -12.56
CA ALA A 800 -10.63 -9.30 -12.77
C ALA A 800 -10.89 -8.50 -11.47
N ASN A 801 -10.56 -9.06 -10.30
CA ASN A 801 -10.62 -8.41 -9.00
C ASN A 801 -9.25 -7.94 -8.49
N VAL A 802 -8.15 -8.22 -9.22
CA VAL A 802 -6.80 -7.75 -8.87
C VAL A 802 -6.65 -6.23 -9.10
N LEU A 803 -7.23 -5.72 -10.19
CA LEU A 803 -7.36 -4.29 -10.48
C LEU A 803 -8.82 -3.99 -10.89
N PRO A 804 -9.75 -3.90 -9.92
CA PRO A 804 -11.20 -3.80 -10.18
C PRO A 804 -11.60 -2.65 -11.10
N GLN A 805 -10.84 -1.55 -11.09
CA GLN A 805 -11.04 -0.38 -11.95
C GLN A 805 -11.03 -0.72 -13.45
N LEU A 806 -10.33 -1.79 -13.87
CA LEU A 806 -10.32 -2.23 -15.27
C LEU A 806 -11.71 -2.67 -15.77
N ARG A 807 -12.61 -3.10 -14.88
CA ARG A 807 -14.01 -3.46 -15.25
C ARG A 807 -14.86 -2.24 -15.61
N ALA A 808 -14.54 -1.08 -15.05
CA ALA A 808 -15.27 0.18 -15.25
C ALA A 808 -14.44 1.21 -16.03
N ARG A 809 -13.45 0.75 -16.81
CA ARG A 809 -12.64 1.62 -17.68
C ARG A 809 -13.55 2.48 -18.59
N PRO A 810 -13.45 3.81 -18.52
CA PRO A 810 -14.28 4.71 -19.32
C PRO A 810 -13.94 4.59 -20.81
N THR A 811 -14.93 4.82 -21.66
CA THR A 811 -14.75 4.99 -23.11
C THR A 811 -15.06 6.43 -23.53
N VAL A 812 -14.15 7.05 -24.28
CA VAL A 812 -14.35 8.35 -24.95
C VAL A 812 -14.78 8.10 -26.39
N TYR A 813 -16.06 8.29 -26.67
CA TYR A 813 -16.64 8.23 -28.01
C TYR A 813 -16.48 9.57 -28.72
N LEU A 814 -15.89 9.57 -29.92
CA LEU A 814 -15.73 10.77 -30.75
C LEU A 814 -16.80 10.80 -31.85
N ALA A 815 -17.78 11.69 -31.73
CA ALA A 815 -18.81 11.94 -32.75
C ALA A 815 -18.49 13.22 -33.52
N ALA A 816 -17.91 13.09 -34.72
CA ALA A 816 -17.40 14.23 -35.46
C ALA A 816 -17.19 13.98 -36.97
N ASP A 817 -16.49 14.92 -37.62
CA ASP A 817 -16.24 15.00 -39.06
C ASP A 817 -14.80 14.60 -39.47
N SER A 818 -14.37 15.03 -40.66
CA SER A 818 -13.07 14.71 -41.27
C SER A 818 -11.87 15.24 -40.47
N THR A 819 -12.05 16.27 -39.65
CA THR A 819 -10.95 16.83 -38.85
C THR A 819 -10.61 15.98 -37.61
N VAL A 820 -11.44 14.97 -37.30
CA VAL A 820 -11.31 14.11 -36.11
C VAL A 820 -11.09 12.65 -36.48
N GLN A 821 -11.62 12.21 -37.63
CA GLN A 821 -11.55 10.84 -38.15
C GLN A 821 -10.14 10.19 -38.06
N SER A 822 -10.13 8.89 -37.80
CA SER A 822 -8.98 8.02 -38.04
C SER A 822 -8.85 7.64 -39.52
N TYR A 823 -7.72 7.98 -40.13
CA TYR A 823 -7.39 7.68 -41.52
C TYR A 823 -6.44 6.49 -41.63
N THR A 824 -6.51 5.80 -42.77
CA THR A 824 -5.62 4.68 -43.11
C THR A 824 -4.27 5.18 -43.61
N GLU A 825 -3.25 4.30 -43.63
CA GLU A 825 -1.94 4.64 -44.18
C GLU A 825 -1.99 5.09 -45.66
N ALA A 826 -2.95 4.56 -46.43
CA ALA A 826 -3.15 4.95 -47.83
C ALA A 826 -3.68 6.38 -48.00
N GLU A 827 -4.24 6.97 -46.95
CA GLU A 827 -4.77 8.34 -46.92
C GLU A 827 -3.76 9.35 -46.33
N ALA A 828 -2.60 8.87 -45.87
CA ALA A 828 -1.53 9.72 -45.37
C ALA A 828 -1.07 10.75 -46.44
N PRO A 829 -0.71 11.99 -46.05
CA PRO A 829 -0.49 12.45 -44.68
C PRO A 829 -1.75 12.97 -43.95
N GLN A 830 -2.96 12.83 -44.51
CA GLN A 830 -4.18 13.32 -43.87
C GLN A 830 -4.42 12.59 -42.54
N THR A 831 -4.74 13.32 -41.48
CA THR A 831 -4.89 12.76 -40.12
C THR A 831 -5.89 13.60 -39.34
N GLY A 832 -6.85 12.98 -38.63
CA GLY A 832 -7.72 13.70 -37.71
C GLY A 832 -7.11 13.84 -36.32
N TRP A 833 -7.46 14.88 -35.57
CA TRP A 833 -6.92 15.06 -34.21
C TRP A 833 -7.38 13.94 -33.26
N GLY A 834 -8.57 13.36 -33.48
CA GLY A 834 -9.05 12.20 -32.72
C GLY A 834 -8.16 10.95 -32.88
N GLN A 835 -7.54 10.78 -34.06
CA GLN A 835 -6.56 9.71 -34.31
C GLN A 835 -5.27 9.86 -33.49
N GLN A 836 -4.92 11.09 -33.09
CA GLN A 836 -3.69 11.40 -32.35
C GLN A 836 -3.95 11.58 -30.85
N LEU A 837 -5.20 11.55 -30.39
CA LEU A 837 -5.57 11.84 -29.01
C LEU A 837 -4.91 10.89 -28.00
N TRP A 838 -4.79 9.60 -28.35
CA TRP A 838 -4.16 8.60 -27.48
C TRP A 838 -2.70 8.92 -27.12
N ARG A 839 -2.00 9.71 -27.96
CA ARG A 839 -0.61 10.13 -27.71
C ARG A 839 -0.48 11.18 -26.60
N CYS A 840 -1.59 11.72 -26.13
CA CYS A 840 -1.62 12.69 -25.02
C CYS A 840 -1.95 12.01 -23.68
N LEU A 841 -2.23 10.70 -23.70
CA LEU A 841 -2.67 9.95 -22.54
C LEU A 841 -1.50 9.18 -21.90
N ARG A 842 -1.62 8.95 -20.59
CA ARG A 842 -0.71 8.08 -19.84
C ARG A 842 -0.70 6.67 -20.44
N GLY A 843 0.47 6.04 -20.47
CA GLY A 843 0.63 4.70 -21.03
C GLY A 843 0.43 4.62 -22.55
N ALA A 844 0.65 5.72 -23.28
CA ALA A 844 0.51 5.75 -24.75
C ALA A 844 1.33 4.67 -25.47
N ASN A 845 2.47 4.26 -24.91
CA ASN A 845 3.27 3.15 -25.41
C ASN A 845 2.52 1.81 -25.47
N LEU A 846 1.52 1.60 -24.61
CA LEU A 846 0.70 0.38 -24.53
C LEU A 846 -0.52 0.41 -25.46
N CYS A 847 -0.73 1.49 -26.20
CA CYS A 847 -1.94 1.69 -26.98
C CYS A 847 -2.16 0.57 -28.01
N ARG A 848 -3.20 -0.24 -27.80
CA ARG A 848 -3.64 -1.26 -28.77
C ARG A 848 -4.74 -0.69 -29.67
N VAL A 849 -4.63 -0.92 -30.98
CA VAL A 849 -5.57 -0.38 -31.97
C VAL A 849 -6.38 -1.49 -32.61
N ASP A 850 -7.70 -1.39 -32.56
CA ASP A 850 -8.63 -2.32 -33.21
C ASP A 850 -9.93 -1.60 -33.68
N THR A 851 -10.97 -2.39 -33.95
CA THR A 851 -12.32 -1.90 -34.28
C THR A 851 -13.31 -2.54 -33.33
N ARG A 852 -14.37 -1.81 -32.96
CA ARG A 852 -15.45 -2.34 -32.12
C ARG A 852 -16.08 -3.58 -32.76
N PRO A 853 -16.14 -4.73 -32.06
CA PRO A 853 -16.78 -5.93 -32.58
C PRO A 853 -18.23 -5.67 -33.01
N GLY A 854 -18.58 -6.06 -34.24
CA GLY A 854 -19.93 -5.88 -34.77
C GLY A 854 -20.30 -4.46 -35.23
N CYS A 855 -19.39 -3.50 -35.14
CA CYS A 855 -19.60 -2.14 -35.65
C CYS A 855 -19.85 -2.17 -37.18
N PRO A 856 -20.95 -1.59 -37.69
CA PRO A 856 -21.26 -1.59 -39.12
C PRO A 856 -20.43 -0.57 -39.90
N PHE A 857 -19.63 0.25 -39.22
CA PHE A 857 -18.94 1.39 -39.80
C PHE A 857 -17.42 1.15 -39.90
N PRO A 858 -16.88 0.84 -41.10
CA PRO A 858 -15.51 0.39 -41.25
C PRO A 858 -14.44 1.46 -40.97
N GLN A 859 -14.81 2.74 -40.84
CA GLN A 859 -13.87 3.81 -40.46
C GLN A 859 -13.62 3.90 -38.96
N GLU A 860 -14.49 3.29 -38.14
CA GLU A 860 -14.38 3.36 -36.68
C GLU A 860 -13.07 2.70 -36.24
N ARG A 861 -12.39 3.30 -35.27
CA ARG A 861 -11.15 2.78 -34.70
C ARG A 861 -11.16 2.97 -33.19
N ARG A 862 -10.79 1.94 -32.44
CA ARG A 862 -10.56 2.02 -31.00
C ARG A 862 -9.07 2.07 -30.69
N TYR A 863 -8.74 2.84 -29.65
CA TYR A 863 -7.43 2.94 -29.04
C TYR A 863 -7.59 2.54 -27.57
N HIS A 864 -7.08 1.37 -27.19
CA HIS A 864 -7.15 0.86 -25.82
C HIS A 864 -5.88 1.23 -25.07
N LEU A 865 -6.05 1.92 -23.95
CA LEU A 865 -4.99 2.26 -23.00
C LEU A 865 -5.35 1.67 -21.63
N PRO A 866 -4.41 1.62 -20.67
CA PRO A 866 -4.67 1.10 -19.32
C PRO A 866 -5.89 1.74 -18.66
N ASP A 867 -5.96 3.08 -18.65
CA ASP A 867 -6.95 3.82 -17.86
C ASP A 867 -8.21 4.22 -18.66
N LEU A 868 -8.16 4.11 -19.99
CA LEU A 868 -9.17 4.68 -20.88
C LEU A 868 -9.18 3.97 -22.24
N THR A 869 -10.35 3.93 -22.89
CA THR A 869 -10.44 3.59 -24.32
C THR A 869 -10.98 4.77 -25.12
N ILE A 870 -10.35 5.11 -26.25
CA ILE A 870 -10.93 6.07 -27.22
C ILE A 870 -11.60 5.27 -28.32
N ASP A 871 -12.88 5.54 -28.61
CA ASP A 871 -13.63 4.98 -29.73
C ASP A 871 -13.91 6.10 -30.74
N ASN A 872 -13.10 6.16 -31.80
CA ASN A 872 -13.19 7.21 -32.81
C ASN A 872 -14.23 6.87 -33.88
N CYS A 873 -15.47 7.26 -33.62
CA CYS A 873 -16.60 7.08 -34.53
C CYS A 873 -16.72 8.16 -35.62
N ALA A 874 -15.81 9.14 -35.67
CA ALA A 874 -15.88 10.26 -36.59
C ALA A 874 -15.77 9.85 -38.06
N MET A 875 -16.45 10.57 -38.95
CA MET A 875 -16.48 10.26 -40.39
C MET A 875 -16.44 11.50 -41.25
N ALA A 876 -15.58 11.47 -42.26
CA ALA A 876 -15.39 12.55 -43.21
C ALA A 876 -16.69 12.96 -43.91
N GLY A 877 -16.87 14.28 -44.01
CA GLY A 877 -17.99 14.91 -44.70
C GLY A 877 -19.33 14.84 -43.97
N ARG A 878 -19.38 14.39 -42.72
CA ARG A 878 -20.63 14.37 -41.95
C ARG A 878 -20.83 15.68 -41.21
N SER A 879 -22.10 16.06 -41.11
CA SER A 879 -22.63 17.13 -40.28
C SER A 879 -23.34 16.52 -39.07
N SER A 880 -23.72 17.34 -38.10
CA SER A 880 -24.49 16.92 -36.93
C SER A 880 -25.78 16.14 -37.31
N ARG A 881 -26.41 16.50 -38.43
CA ARG A 881 -27.61 15.83 -38.96
C ARG A 881 -27.28 14.55 -39.72
N SER A 882 -26.41 14.61 -40.72
CA SER A 882 -26.10 13.43 -41.57
C SER A 882 -25.44 12.29 -40.79
N PHE A 883 -24.63 12.61 -39.77
CA PHE A 883 -24.07 11.60 -38.86
C PHE A 883 -25.17 10.79 -38.16
N ARG A 884 -26.23 11.46 -37.69
CA ARG A 884 -27.39 10.82 -37.05
C ARG A 884 -28.25 10.04 -38.05
N GLU A 885 -28.54 10.62 -39.22
CA GLU A 885 -29.38 9.99 -40.24
C GLU A 885 -28.77 8.69 -40.79
N GLU A 886 -27.43 8.57 -40.76
CA GLU A 886 -26.71 7.34 -41.10
C GLU A 886 -26.72 6.27 -39.98
N GLY A 887 -27.29 6.55 -38.82
CA GLY A 887 -27.35 5.61 -37.68
C GLY A 887 -26.10 5.57 -36.80
N ARG A 888 -25.10 6.44 -37.04
CA ARG A 888 -23.82 6.42 -36.29
C ARG A 888 -23.98 6.80 -34.82
N LEU A 889 -24.87 7.75 -34.52
CA LEU A 889 -25.21 8.07 -33.12
C LEU A 889 -25.92 6.90 -32.44
N ALA A 890 -26.80 6.18 -33.16
CA ALA A 890 -27.50 5.02 -32.59
C ALA A 890 -26.53 3.86 -32.27
N ASP A 891 -25.50 3.67 -33.08
CA ASP A 891 -24.43 2.69 -32.86
C ASP A 891 -23.57 3.04 -31.62
N ILE A 892 -23.23 4.33 -31.45
CA ILE A 892 -22.61 4.82 -30.20
C ILE A 892 -23.55 4.59 -29.02
N GLU A 893 -24.82 5.00 -29.12
CA GLU A 893 -25.81 4.91 -28.04
C GLU A 893 -26.01 3.47 -27.55
N ALA A 894 -25.99 2.49 -28.46
CA ALA A 894 -26.09 1.07 -28.12
C ALA A 894 -24.90 0.56 -27.26
N SER A 895 -23.77 1.27 -27.26
CA SER A 895 -22.55 0.92 -26.54
C SER A 895 -22.28 1.79 -25.30
N LEU A 896 -23.00 2.90 -25.13
CA LEU A 896 -22.78 3.83 -24.02
C LEU A 896 -23.15 3.21 -22.68
N ARG A 897 -22.26 3.40 -21.71
CA ARG A 897 -22.42 3.00 -20.31
C ARG A 897 -22.26 4.21 -19.38
N PRO A 898 -22.75 4.13 -18.13
CA PRO A 898 -22.45 5.14 -17.13
C PRO A 898 -20.94 5.36 -17.00
N GLY A 899 -20.50 6.61 -16.88
CA GLY A 899 -19.09 6.98 -16.78
C GLY A 899 -18.35 7.16 -18.10
N ASP A 900 -18.94 6.77 -19.24
CA ASP A 900 -18.37 7.05 -20.56
C ASP A 900 -18.46 8.54 -20.92
N TYR A 901 -17.70 8.96 -21.93
CA TYR A 901 -17.68 10.32 -22.45
C TYR A 901 -18.12 10.34 -23.93
N LEU A 902 -19.01 11.26 -24.29
CA LEU A 902 -19.38 11.52 -25.68
C LEU A 902 -18.88 12.90 -26.09
N VAL A 903 -17.78 12.94 -26.84
CA VAL A 903 -17.20 14.18 -27.39
C VAL A 903 -17.83 14.47 -28.74
N VAL A 904 -18.48 15.64 -28.86
CA VAL A 904 -19.24 16.03 -30.04
C VAL A 904 -18.62 17.26 -30.68
N GLN A 905 -18.12 17.11 -31.92
CA GLN A 905 -17.55 18.20 -32.72
C GLN A 905 -18.23 18.28 -34.10
N PHE A 906 -18.97 19.35 -34.35
CA PHE A 906 -19.60 19.63 -35.64
C PHE A 906 -19.60 21.13 -35.94
N GLY A 907 -19.90 21.50 -37.19
CA GLY A 907 -19.87 22.89 -37.66
C GLY A 907 -19.32 23.05 -39.07
N HIS A 908 -18.24 22.32 -39.42
CA HIS A 908 -17.60 22.43 -40.75
C HIS A 908 -18.58 22.10 -41.88
N ASN A 909 -19.18 20.91 -41.83
CA ASN A 909 -20.10 20.45 -42.87
C ASN A 909 -21.52 21.01 -42.69
N ASP A 910 -21.90 21.34 -41.46
CA ASP A 910 -23.18 21.99 -41.13
C ASP A 910 -23.30 23.36 -41.79
N ALA A 911 -22.18 24.09 -41.91
CA ALA A 911 -22.10 25.39 -42.56
C ALA A 911 -22.22 25.36 -44.09
N TYR A 912 -22.12 24.20 -44.72
CA TYR A 912 -22.02 24.10 -46.17
C TYR A 912 -23.40 24.04 -46.85
N ARG A 913 -23.98 25.23 -47.08
CA ARG A 913 -25.34 25.46 -47.66
C ARG A 913 -25.60 24.73 -48.97
N GLU A 914 -24.56 24.51 -49.78
CA GLU A 914 -24.69 23.89 -51.12
C GLU A 914 -24.98 22.38 -51.06
N LYS A 915 -24.69 21.73 -49.93
CA LYS A 915 -25.05 20.31 -49.69
C LYS A 915 -26.24 20.23 -48.77
N ALA A 916 -27.43 20.23 -49.36
CA ALA A 916 -28.70 20.25 -48.65
C ALA A 916 -28.84 19.12 -47.61
N GLU A 917 -28.25 17.96 -47.87
CA GLU A 917 -28.23 16.78 -46.99
C GLU A 917 -27.34 16.98 -45.75
N ARG A 918 -26.36 17.90 -45.79
CA ARG A 918 -25.46 18.22 -44.67
C ARG A 918 -25.85 19.49 -43.93
N TYR A 919 -26.36 20.48 -44.65
CA TYR A 919 -26.58 21.84 -44.14
C TYR A 919 -27.56 21.91 -42.96
N VAL A 920 -27.16 22.59 -41.88
CA VAL A 920 -28.01 22.95 -40.74
C VAL A 920 -27.85 24.44 -40.51
N ALA A 921 -28.95 25.20 -40.51
CA ALA A 921 -28.87 26.64 -40.24
C ALA A 921 -28.35 26.91 -38.82
N PRO A 922 -27.55 27.98 -38.57
CA PRO A 922 -26.99 28.28 -37.25
C PRO A 922 -28.03 28.34 -36.14
N GLU A 923 -29.22 28.87 -36.41
CA GLU A 923 -30.32 28.97 -35.46
C GLU A 923 -30.93 27.60 -35.10
N ALA A 924 -30.84 26.64 -36.02
CA ALA A 924 -31.28 25.25 -35.83
C ALA A 924 -30.17 24.33 -35.30
N PHE A 925 -28.92 24.82 -35.22
CA PHE A 925 -27.76 24.00 -34.87
C PHE A 925 -27.87 23.45 -33.45
N GLY A 926 -28.27 24.25 -32.46
CA GLY A 926 -28.50 23.76 -31.10
C GLY A 926 -29.52 22.61 -31.03
N ALA A 927 -30.62 22.70 -31.77
CA ALA A 927 -31.62 21.63 -31.85
C ALA A 927 -31.06 20.36 -32.52
N SER A 928 -30.14 20.50 -33.47
CA SER A 928 -29.48 19.35 -34.12
C SER A 928 -28.54 18.59 -33.18
N LEU A 929 -28.02 19.24 -32.13
CA LEU A 929 -27.13 18.66 -31.12
C LEU A 929 -27.88 17.98 -29.95
N GLN A 930 -29.14 18.34 -29.71
CA GLN A 930 -29.96 17.78 -28.62
C GLN A 930 -29.95 16.25 -28.56
N PRO A 931 -30.08 15.50 -29.67
CA PRO A 931 -30.06 14.04 -29.62
C PRO A 931 -28.75 13.43 -29.08
N TYR A 932 -27.61 14.09 -29.28
CA TYR A 932 -26.33 13.63 -28.73
C TYR A 932 -26.31 13.78 -27.21
N LEU A 933 -26.80 14.91 -26.70
CA LEU A 933 -26.93 15.14 -25.27
C LEU A 933 -27.91 14.15 -24.63
N ASP A 934 -29.04 13.89 -25.30
CA ASP A 934 -30.05 12.95 -24.81
C ASP A 934 -29.53 11.52 -24.77
N ALA A 935 -28.79 11.09 -25.80
CA ALA A 935 -28.14 9.77 -25.83
C ALA A 935 -27.17 9.61 -24.65
N ALA A 936 -26.27 10.58 -24.44
CA ALA A 936 -25.34 10.56 -23.30
C ALA A 936 -26.08 10.49 -21.96
N ARG A 937 -27.08 11.35 -21.74
CA ARG A 937 -27.84 11.41 -20.49
C ARG A 937 -28.62 10.14 -20.20
N ARG A 938 -29.27 9.56 -21.21
CA ARG A 938 -30.06 8.33 -21.06
C ARG A 938 -29.21 7.15 -20.59
N HIS A 939 -27.93 7.17 -20.91
CA HIS A 939 -26.96 6.13 -20.57
C HIS A 939 -25.99 6.51 -19.44
N GLY A 940 -26.19 7.67 -18.79
CA GLY A 940 -25.32 8.12 -17.69
C GLY A 940 -23.90 8.52 -18.11
N ALA A 941 -23.69 8.83 -19.39
CA ALA A 941 -22.43 9.30 -19.94
C ALA A 941 -22.34 10.85 -19.91
N THR A 942 -21.12 11.37 -19.91
CA THR A 942 -20.87 12.83 -19.95
C THR A 942 -20.73 13.31 -21.39
N CYS A 943 -21.65 14.16 -21.85
CA CYS A 943 -21.55 14.82 -23.15
C CYS A 943 -20.63 16.05 -23.09
N ILE A 944 -19.59 16.07 -23.93
CA ILE A 944 -18.63 17.16 -24.07
C ILE A 944 -18.79 17.79 -25.45
N PHE A 945 -19.31 19.02 -25.51
CA PHE A 945 -19.35 19.78 -26.74
C PHE A 945 -18.03 20.51 -26.95
N VAL A 946 -17.42 20.32 -28.12
CA VAL A 946 -16.18 20.99 -28.52
C VAL A 946 -16.42 21.81 -29.79
N SER A 947 -15.96 23.07 -29.82
CA SER A 947 -16.08 23.90 -31.03
C SER A 947 -15.30 23.30 -32.21
N PRO A 948 -15.76 23.50 -33.46
CA PRO A 948 -15.01 23.07 -34.64
C PRO A 948 -13.63 23.71 -34.63
N VAL A 949 -12.61 22.91 -34.93
CA VAL A 949 -11.22 23.37 -34.98
C VAL A 949 -11.03 24.48 -36.01
N ALA A 950 -10.01 25.33 -35.80
CA ALA A 950 -9.72 26.40 -36.74
C ALA A 950 -9.27 25.86 -38.11
N MET A 951 -9.76 26.50 -39.17
CA MET A 951 -9.15 26.43 -40.50
C MET A 951 -7.98 27.41 -40.58
N ARG A 952 -7.07 27.21 -41.55
CA ARG A 952 -5.91 28.08 -41.81
C ARG A 952 -6.31 29.40 -42.46
N ILE A 953 -7.08 30.23 -41.77
CA ILE A 953 -7.58 31.53 -42.24
C ILE A 953 -6.95 32.63 -41.41
N PHE A 954 -6.10 33.45 -42.04
CA PHE A 954 -5.39 34.54 -41.41
C PHE A 954 -5.95 35.90 -41.84
N ASP A 955 -6.02 36.84 -40.91
CA ASP A 955 -6.27 38.24 -41.22
C ASP A 955 -5.00 38.97 -41.68
N GLU A 956 -5.14 40.26 -42.01
CA GLU A 956 -4.04 41.12 -42.45
C GLU A 956 -2.92 41.30 -41.42
N ASN A 957 -3.20 41.05 -40.14
CA ASN A 957 -2.23 41.14 -39.04
C ASN A 957 -1.54 39.79 -38.75
N GLY A 958 -1.82 38.75 -39.54
CA GLY A 958 -1.27 37.43 -39.34
C GLY A 958 -1.90 36.68 -38.16
N VAL A 959 -3.12 37.05 -37.76
CA VAL A 959 -3.89 36.35 -36.72
C VAL A 959 -4.87 35.37 -37.35
N CYS A 960 -4.82 34.11 -36.91
CA CYS A 960 -5.80 33.10 -37.27
C CYS A 960 -6.99 33.17 -36.30
N HIS A 961 -8.20 33.32 -36.83
CA HIS A 961 -9.41 33.42 -36.02
C HIS A 961 -10.15 32.08 -35.93
N PRO A 962 -10.94 31.82 -34.86
CA PRO A 962 -11.78 30.64 -34.78
C PRO A 962 -12.73 30.56 -35.98
N SER A 963 -12.80 29.40 -36.62
CA SER A 963 -13.67 29.19 -37.77
C SER A 963 -15.13 28.99 -37.36
N PHE A 964 -16.06 29.28 -38.26
CA PHE A 964 -17.51 29.10 -38.07
C PHE A 964 -18.07 29.79 -36.80
N PRO A 965 -17.88 31.12 -36.63
CA PRO A 965 -18.22 31.83 -35.40
C PRO A 965 -19.69 31.68 -34.97
N GLU A 966 -20.62 31.69 -35.93
CA GLU A 966 -22.06 31.50 -35.66
C GLU A 966 -22.37 30.10 -35.08
N TYR A 967 -21.74 29.05 -35.62
CA TYR A 967 -21.90 27.67 -35.15
C TYR A 967 -21.23 27.44 -33.80
N ARG A 968 -20.03 27.99 -33.60
CA ARG A 968 -19.34 27.99 -32.32
C ARG A 968 -20.20 28.67 -31.24
N GLU A 969 -20.74 29.85 -31.51
CA GLU A 969 -21.58 30.56 -30.55
C GLU A 969 -22.91 29.83 -30.29
N ALA A 970 -23.53 29.25 -31.34
CA ALA A 970 -24.73 28.44 -31.19
C ALA A 970 -24.47 27.19 -30.30
N MET A 971 -23.37 26.48 -30.50
CA MET A 971 -23.00 25.32 -29.68
C MET A 971 -22.69 25.73 -28.23
N ALA A 972 -21.91 26.80 -28.02
CA ALA A 972 -21.60 27.31 -26.68
C ALA A 972 -22.88 27.72 -25.92
N ARG A 973 -23.80 28.40 -26.61
CA ARG A 973 -25.09 28.82 -26.06
C ARG A 973 -25.94 27.61 -25.69
N PHE A 974 -26.03 26.62 -26.59
CA PHE A 974 -26.75 25.37 -26.35
C PHE A 974 -26.17 24.62 -25.14
N ALA A 975 -24.86 24.40 -25.09
CA ALA A 975 -24.20 23.68 -24.01
C ALA A 975 -24.43 24.37 -22.65
N ARG A 976 -24.28 25.69 -22.58
CA ARG A 976 -24.57 26.47 -21.36
C ARG A 976 -26.03 26.37 -20.93
N GLN A 977 -26.98 26.54 -21.85
CA GLN A 977 -28.42 26.45 -21.55
C GLN A 977 -28.81 25.05 -21.09
N ALA A 978 -28.20 24.03 -21.67
CA ALA A 978 -28.47 22.65 -21.34
C ALA A 978 -27.67 22.13 -20.13
N GLY A 979 -26.68 22.86 -19.62
CA GLY A 979 -25.78 22.41 -18.55
C GLY A 979 -24.81 21.29 -18.98
N ALA A 980 -24.47 21.21 -20.25
CA ALA A 980 -23.48 20.28 -20.80
C ALA A 980 -22.06 20.86 -20.71
N VAL A 981 -21.04 19.99 -20.76
CA VAL A 981 -19.65 20.44 -20.77
C VAL A 981 -19.37 21.12 -22.12
N TRP A 982 -18.69 22.27 -22.07
CA TRP A 982 -18.27 23.04 -23.25
C TRP A 982 -16.77 23.32 -23.19
N LEU A 983 -16.04 22.92 -24.22
CA LEU A 983 -14.62 23.23 -24.38
C LEU A 983 -14.41 23.95 -25.72
N ASP A 984 -13.73 25.09 -25.68
CA ASP A 984 -13.58 25.94 -26.86
C ASP A 984 -12.33 25.61 -27.69
N LEU A 985 -12.32 24.42 -28.27
CA LEU A 985 -11.21 23.89 -29.05
C LEU A 985 -10.88 24.74 -30.29
N GLY A 986 -11.89 25.29 -30.97
CA GLY A 986 -11.73 26.23 -32.09
C GLY A 986 -10.91 27.47 -31.74
N ALA A 987 -11.08 28.03 -30.54
CA ALA A 987 -10.25 29.16 -30.08
C ALA A 987 -8.84 28.72 -29.70
N ALA A 988 -8.69 27.60 -29.00
CA ALA A 988 -7.38 27.07 -28.63
C ALA A 988 -6.54 26.71 -29.87
N THR A 989 -7.16 26.10 -30.88
CA THR A 989 -6.51 25.75 -32.14
C THR A 989 -6.21 26.98 -32.99
N ALA A 990 -7.08 27.98 -33.06
CA ALA A 990 -6.81 29.26 -33.72
C ALA A 990 -5.60 29.99 -33.10
N ALA A 991 -5.51 29.99 -31.76
CA ALA A 991 -4.35 30.54 -31.05
C ALA A 991 -3.07 29.76 -31.36
N ALA A 992 -3.12 28.42 -31.38
CA ALA A 992 -1.97 27.59 -31.74
C ALA A 992 -1.51 27.81 -33.20
N VAL A 993 -2.44 28.01 -34.12
CA VAL A 993 -2.16 28.30 -35.54
C VAL A 993 -1.58 29.70 -35.71
N THR A 994 -2.11 30.70 -34.99
CA THR A 994 -1.56 32.07 -34.92
C THR A 994 -0.11 32.05 -34.44
N ALA A 995 0.16 31.35 -33.33
CA ALA A 995 1.50 31.22 -32.77
C ALA A 995 2.49 30.50 -33.72
N THR A 996 1.99 29.69 -34.65
CA THR A 996 2.82 29.03 -35.67
C THR A 996 3.16 29.97 -36.83
N GLY A 997 2.27 30.92 -37.14
CA GLY A 997 2.39 31.85 -38.27
C GLY A 997 1.95 31.23 -39.60
N ALA A 998 1.49 32.08 -40.52
CA ALA A 998 0.78 31.67 -41.75
C ALA A 998 1.53 30.69 -42.66
N GLU A 999 2.84 30.87 -42.82
CA GLU A 999 3.67 30.01 -43.66
C GLU A 999 3.97 28.66 -43.00
N HIS A 1000 4.46 28.66 -41.76
CA HIS A 1000 4.75 27.40 -41.06
C HIS A 1000 3.48 26.60 -40.76
N ALA A 1001 2.33 27.27 -40.59
CA ALA A 1001 1.04 26.62 -40.40
C ALA A 1001 0.67 25.67 -41.54
N LYS A 1002 1.22 25.82 -42.75
CA LYS A 1002 1.02 24.86 -43.86
C LYS A 1002 1.43 23.43 -43.47
N SER A 1003 2.41 23.26 -42.58
CA SER A 1003 2.80 21.94 -42.04
C SER A 1003 1.74 21.28 -41.15
N LEU A 1004 0.78 22.05 -40.65
CA LEU A 1004 -0.31 21.56 -39.80
C LEU A 1004 -1.51 21.08 -40.64
N TYR A 1005 -1.72 21.65 -41.82
CA TYR A 1005 -2.84 21.37 -42.72
C TYR A 1005 -2.41 20.59 -43.95
N LEU A 1006 -3.34 20.00 -44.71
CA LEU A 1006 -3.07 19.15 -45.88
C LEU A 1006 -2.60 20.00 -47.08
N TRP A 1007 -1.35 20.44 -46.97
CA TRP A 1007 -0.54 21.09 -47.99
C TRP A 1007 0.57 20.12 -48.41
N HIS A 1008 0.26 19.24 -49.35
CA HIS A 1008 1.17 18.19 -49.82
C HIS A 1008 1.00 17.94 -51.32
N GLY A 1009 2.10 18.02 -52.07
CA GLY A 1009 2.06 17.97 -53.54
C GLY A 1009 1.16 19.07 -54.09
N ASP A 1010 0.21 18.72 -54.95
CA ASP A 1010 -0.76 19.66 -55.55
C ASP A 1010 -2.00 19.91 -54.67
N LYS A 1011 -2.14 19.23 -53.52
CA LYS A 1011 -3.27 19.44 -52.59
C LYS A 1011 -2.93 20.58 -51.63
N HIS A 1012 -3.68 21.67 -51.72
CA HIS A 1012 -3.63 22.80 -50.77
C HIS A 1012 -5.00 22.95 -50.09
N ASP A 1013 -5.12 22.37 -48.90
CA ASP A 1013 -6.36 22.33 -48.13
C ASP A 1013 -6.13 22.99 -46.77
N ASP A 1014 -6.94 24.00 -46.46
CA ASP A 1014 -6.85 24.81 -45.25
C ASP A 1014 -7.76 24.32 -44.11
N ALA A 1015 -8.46 23.18 -44.28
CA ALA A 1015 -9.35 22.58 -43.29
C ALA A 1015 -8.82 21.25 -42.74
N HIS A 1016 -8.34 20.36 -43.62
CA HIS A 1016 -7.87 19.04 -43.23
C HIS A 1016 -6.44 19.08 -42.68
N LEU A 1017 -6.16 18.25 -41.68
CA LEU A 1017 -4.89 18.27 -40.96
C LEU A 1017 -3.92 17.21 -41.50
N GLN A 1018 -2.63 17.49 -41.34
CA GLN A 1018 -1.59 16.47 -41.34
C GLN A 1018 -1.31 16.00 -39.91
N GLN A 1019 -0.55 14.91 -39.75
CA GLN A 1019 -0.21 14.35 -38.42
C GLN A 1019 0.28 15.41 -37.41
N ALA A 1020 1.15 16.33 -37.82
CA ALA A 1020 1.66 17.39 -36.94
C ALA A 1020 0.55 18.34 -36.44
N GLY A 1021 -0.38 18.73 -37.32
CA GLY A 1021 -1.54 19.53 -36.95
C GLY A 1021 -2.51 18.77 -36.07
N ALA A 1022 -2.81 17.52 -36.42
CA ALA A 1022 -3.67 16.63 -35.66
C ALA A 1022 -3.18 16.43 -34.22
N LEU A 1023 -1.89 16.14 -34.03
CA LEU A 1023 -1.31 16.00 -32.68
C LEU A 1023 -1.35 17.33 -31.92
N ARG A 1024 -1.06 18.45 -32.57
CA ARG A 1024 -1.12 19.77 -31.93
C ARG A 1024 -2.53 20.12 -31.47
N PHE A 1025 -3.55 19.73 -32.24
CA PHE A 1025 -4.95 19.98 -31.92
C PHE A 1025 -5.44 19.01 -30.84
N ALA A 1026 -4.99 17.75 -30.84
CA ALA A 1026 -5.22 16.82 -29.76
C ALA A 1026 -4.67 17.33 -28.41
N ARG A 1027 -3.44 17.87 -28.42
CA ARG A 1027 -2.85 18.54 -27.24
C ARG A 1027 -3.64 19.76 -26.78
N ALA A 1028 -4.19 20.54 -27.71
CA ALA A 1028 -5.07 21.66 -27.35
C ALA A 1028 -6.35 21.17 -26.65
N PHE A 1029 -6.94 20.05 -27.10
CA PHE A 1029 -8.07 19.41 -26.41
C PHE A 1029 -7.68 18.90 -25.02
N ALA A 1030 -6.56 18.17 -24.91
CA ALA A 1030 -6.03 17.68 -23.64
C ALA A 1030 -5.85 18.80 -22.62
N ARG A 1031 -5.21 19.92 -23.02
CA ARG A 1031 -5.04 21.09 -22.15
C ARG A 1031 -6.37 21.72 -21.71
N LEU A 1032 -7.36 21.78 -22.59
CA LEU A 1032 -8.70 22.28 -22.22
C LEU A 1032 -9.39 21.37 -21.21
N VAL A 1033 -9.20 20.05 -21.31
CA VAL A 1033 -9.70 19.08 -20.30
C VAL A 1033 -8.99 19.32 -18.96
N LEU A 1034 -7.65 19.36 -18.96
CA LEU A 1034 -6.83 19.58 -17.76
C LEU A 1034 -7.14 20.91 -17.07
N GLN A 1035 -7.41 21.98 -17.82
CA GLN A 1035 -7.76 23.31 -17.29
C GLN A 1035 -9.22 23.45 -16.86
N SER A 1036 -10.09 22.48 -17.19
CA SER A 1036 -11.51 22.56 -16.83
C SER A 1036 -11.69 22.40 -15.32
N THR A 1037 -12.59 23.17 -14.73
CA THR A 1037 -13.01 23.01 -13.32
C THR A 1037 -14.29 22.17 -13.19
N ASP A 1038 -14.81 21.62 -14.30
CA ASP A 1038 -15.98 20.75 -14.27
C ASP A 1038 -15.62 19.38 -13.68
N PRO A 1039 -16.22 18.96 -12.56
CA PRO A 1039 -15.86 17.72 -11.88
C PRO A 1039 -16.22 16.47 -12.67
N ARG A 1040 -17.14 16.58 -13.65
CA ARG A 1040 -17.47 15.44 -14.54
C ARG A 1040 -16.28 14.99 -15.39
N LEU A 1041 -15.26 15.84 -15.52
CA LEU A 1041 -14.06 15.54 -16.28
C LEU A 1041 -12.92 14.98 -15.42
N ASP A 1042 -13.07 14.81 -14.11
CA ASP A 1042 -11.92 14.48 -13.24
C ASP A 1042 -11.28 13.13 -13.59
N VAL A 1043 -12.08 12.10 -13.87
CA VAL A 1043 -11.57 10.80 -14.36
C VAL A 1043 -10.89 10.94 -15.73
N LEU A 1044 -11.45 11.76 -16.62
CA LEU A 1044 -10.83 12.02 -17.93
C LEU A 1044 -9.52 12.80 -17.81
N LYS A 1045 -9.44 13.79 -16.90
CA LYS A 1045 -8.22 14.56 -16.63
C LYS A 1045 -7.10 13.65 -16.13
N ALA A 1046 -7.43 12.76 -15.21
CA ALA A 1046 -6.49 11.81 -14.64
C ALA A 1046 -5.78 10.98 -15.72
N ALA A 1047 -6.44 10.66 -16.83
CA ALA A 1047 -5.85 9.86 -17.93
C ALA A 1047 -4.86 10.63 -18.81
N PHE A 1048 -4.83 11.97 -18.75
CA PHE A 1048 -3.87 12.78 -19.52
C PHE A 1048 -2.53 12.91 -18.79
N GLU A 1049 -1.44 13.02 -19.57
CA GLU A 1049 -0.14 13.45 -19.05
C GLU A 1049 -0.15 14.98 -18.88
N GLU A 1050 0.38 15.48 -17.76
CA GLU A 1050 0.67 16.91 -17.63
C GLU A 1050 1.92 17.23 -18.46
N GLU A 1051 1.81 18.21 -19.37
CA GLU A 1051 2.88 18.63 -20.30
C GLU A 1051 3.86 19.66 -19.70
#